data_AF-A0A7C5N402-F1
#
_entry.id   AF-A0A7C5N402-F1
#
_cell.length_a   1.000
_cell.length_b   1.000
_cell.length_c   1.000
_cell.angle_alpha   90.00
_cell.angle_beta   90.00
_cell.angle_gamma   90.00
#
_symmetry.space_group_name_H-M   'P 1'
#
loop_
_entity.id
_entity.type
_entity.pdbx_description
1 polymer ?
#
loop_
_entity_poly.entity_id
_entity_poly.type
_entity_poly.pdbx_seq_one_letter_code
_entity_poly.pdbx_strand_id
1 'polypeptide(L)'
;MKPRLSSALGIATLFTASACGSSSSYTPQPCPACPQAPAAATTGDDAVAPPTLEEAAAFMAEVNETLKKLWVTQERAHWINSNFITSDTQEIVAEADQASMQYLAATIKKAARFDPLRDQMPPELARQFHLLELAGTLPAPSDVAKTAELAKITSSMQAAYGKGKYCPKEGGALRRQLAKDAKNRKALACKPGGDGGVPLGTLTKLLADSRDEPALREAWIGWRTISPPMRDDYVRYVELGNEGAKEIGFSDVGVLWRSGYDMPAEDFRAETERLLGQVKPFYDELHCYVRAKLQEEYGNELVQDGKPIPAHLLGNMWSQTWSNVYPLVEPFPGRGTDVTKQLKRRDYDEVKMVKTAERFFTSIGLDPLPQTFWKRSLFRKPADREVVCHASAWDVHYDDDLRIKMCIQITEEDLGVVHHELGHNYYYHYYHQLPILFQQGANDGFHEAIGDAIALSITPGYLKEIGLVDRVQKSKEADLNYLMKMALDKVAFLPFGKLIDQWRWDVFSGKIPPSALNAGWWDLRTKYQGIAPPVPRTESDFDPGAKYHVPANVPYIRYFLAFIYQFQFQRALCKAAGHTGPLHECSIYGNEAAGKKLKALLSMGASRPWQEALQAMSGETKADAGAMLEYFAPLRGWLREQVKG
;
A
#
# COMPACT_ATOMS: atom_id res chain seq x y z
N MET A 1 13.07 -28.95 53.37
CA MET A 1 13.65 -28.01 54.36
C MET A 1 12.99 -26.64 54.22
N LYS A 2 12.21 -26.25 55.22
CA LYS A 2 11.82 -24.89 55.64
C LYS A 2 12.35 -24.74 57.09
N PRO A 3 12.24 -23.60 57.80
CA PRO A 3 12.54 -22.19 57.47
C PRO A 3 13.30 -21.50 58.64
N ARG A 4 13.51 -20.18 58.61
CA ARG A 4 13.51 -19.21 59.76
C ARG A 4 13.64 -17.78 59.18
N LEU A 5 12.88 -16.72 59.48
CA LEU A 5 12.14 -16.13 60.61
C LEU A 5 12.77 -14.79 61.04
N SER A 6 11.87 -13.83 61.30
CA SER A 6 11.94 -12.69 62.22
C SER A 6 12.05 -11.30 61.57
N SER A 7 11.37 -10.24 62.00
CA SER A 7 10.17 -10.02 62.83
C SER A 7 9.85 -8.52 62.77
N ALA A 8 8.57 -8.19 62.91
CA ALA A 8 8.00 -6.84 63.00
C ALA A 8 8.31 -6.13 64.33
N LEU A 9 8.15 -4.80 64.37
CA LEU A 9 7.47 -4.10 65.47
C LEU A 9 7.04 -2.69 65.02
N GLY A 10 5.74 -2.41 65.09
CA GLY A 10 5.21 -1.05 65.18
C GLY A 10 4.85 -0.74 66.64
N ILE A 11 4.63 0.54 66.96
CA ILE A 11 3.74 1.01 68.03
C ILE A 11 3.32 2.45 67.69
N ALA A 12 2.01 2.66 67.68
CA ALA A 12 1.33 3.94 67.69
C ALA A 12 0.79 4.23 69.10
N THR A 13 0.66 5.51 69.48
CA THR A 13 -0.17 6.04 70.59
C THR A 13 0.11 7.54 70.72
N LEU A 14 -0.73 8.41 71.27
CA LEU A 14 -2.18 8.68 71.22
C LEU A 14 -2.34 10.07 71.86
N PHE A 15 -3.38 10.80 71.48
CA PHE A 15 -3.76 12.14 71.99
C PHE A 15 -3.89 12.25 73.51
N THR A 16 -3.60 13.43 74.06
CA THR A 16 -4.41 14.06 75.12
C THR A 16 -4.42 15.59 75.00
N ALA A 17 -5.62 16.17 75.09
CA ALA A 17 -5.88 17.58 75.29
C ALA A 17 -6.26 17.80 76.76
N SER A 18 -5.92 18.96 77.33
CA SER A 18 -6.67 19.62 78.42
C SER A 18 -6.24 21.08 78.57
N ALA A 19 -7.25 21.94 78.68
CA ALA A 19 -7.15 23.37 78.90
C ALA A 19 -7.12 23.74 80.40
N CYS A 20 -6.55 24.90 80.74
CA CYS A 20 -7.26 26.01 81.42
C CYS A 20 -6.30 27.14 81.87
N GLY A 21 -6.59 28.34 81.37
CA GLY A 21 -6.53 29.68 81.97
C GLY A 21 -5.52 30.05 83.07
N SER A 22 -4.76 31.11 82.82
CA SER A 22 -4.75 32.29 83.70
C SER A 22 -4.27 33.54 82.96
N SER A 23 -4.94 34.64 83.25
CA SER A 23 -4.84 35.97 82.67
C SER A 23 -3.59 36.74 83.12
N SER A 24 -2.94 37.43 82.19
CA SER A 24 -2.16 38.64 82.50
C SER A 24 -2.25 39.62 81.34
N SER A 25 -2.76 40.81 81.66
CA SER A 25 -2.93 41.96 80.79
C SER A 25 -1.58 42.60 80.48
N TYR A 26 -1.14 42.52 79.22
CA TYR A 26 -0.03 43.29 78.69
C TYR A 26 -0.54 44.19 77.56
N THR A 27 -0.50 45.50 77.77
CA THR A 27 -0.76 46.52 76.75
C THR A 27 0.52 46.78 75.95
N PRO A 28 0.53 46.58 74.62
CA PRO A 28 1.74 46.71 73.82
C PRO A 28 2.10 48.17 73.54
N GLN A 29 3.38 48.52 73.65
CA GLN A 29 3.92 49.72 72.99
C GLN A 29 4.01 49.47 71.47
N PRO A 30 3.70 50.47 70.62
CA PRO A 30 3.81 50.31 69.18
C PRO A 30 5.28 50.20 68.75
N CYS A 31 5.61 49.09 68.07
CA CYS A 31 6.91 48.90 67.43
C CYS A 31 7.12 49.89 66.27
N PRO A 32 8.36 50.37 66.06
CA PRO A 32 8.72 51.18 64.90
C PRO A 32 8.52 50.38 63.61
N ALA A 33 8.09 51.07 62.54
CA ALA A 33 7.77 50.47 61.26
C ALA A 33 8.92 49.58 60.73
N CYS A 34 8.62 48.31 60.46
CA CYS A 34 9.55 47.40 59.81
C CYS A 34 9.90 47.93 58.40
N PRO A 35 11.16 47.79 57.94
CA PRO A 35 11.51 47.99 56.54
C PRO A 35 10.64 47.07 55.68
N GLN A 36 10.04 47.61 54.62
CA GLN A 36 9.29 46.82 53.66
C GLN A 36 10.17 45.69 53.14
N ALA A 37 9.66 44.47 53.23
CA ALA A 37 10.21 43.34 52.49
C ALA A 37 10.28 43.74 51.00
N PRO A 38 11.37 43.39 50.28
CA PRO A 38 11.39 43.61 48.84
C PRO A 38 10.14 42.95 48.26
N ALA A 39 9.37 43.72 47.48
CA ALA A 39 8.22 43.22 46.76
C ALA A 39 8.63 41.91 46.09
N ALA A 40 7.87 40.84 46.35
CA ALA A 40 8.00 39.61 45.59
C ALA A 40 7.99 40.01 44.12
N ALA A 41 9.11 39.81 43.44
CA ALA A 41 9.16 39.91 42.01
C ALA A 41 8.09 38.94 41.51
N THR A 42 6.99 39.52 41.02
CA THR A 42 6.09 38.81 40.13
C THR A 42 6.98 38.27 39.04
N THR A 43 7.20 36.96 39.04
CA THR A 43 7.65 36.25 37.84
C THR A 43 6.63 36.62 36.78
N GLY A 44 6.96 37.60 35.95
CA GLY A 44 6.18 37.85 34.75
C GLY A 44 6.10 36.51 34.02
N ASP A 45 4.91 36.15 33.58
CA ASP A 45 4.80 35.23 32.46
C ASP A 45 5.67 35.84 31.35
N ASP A 46 6.86 35.28 31.15
CA ASP A 46 7.67 35.55 29.98
C ASP A 46 6.81 35.13 28.79
N ALA A 47 6.11 36.11 28.20
CA ALA A 47 5.33 35.89 27.01
C ALA A 47 6.27 35.30 25.95
N VAL A 48 6.08 34.02 25.63
CA VAL A 48 6.87 33.30 24.63
C VAL A 48 6.89 34.15 23.37
N ALA A 49 8.08 34.61 22.96
CA ALA A 49 8.23 35.44 21.78
C ALA A 49 7.57 34.74 20.56
N PRO A 50 6.87 35.49 19.70
CA PRO A 50 6.33 34.94 18.45
C PRO A 50 7.45 34.22 17.69
N PRO A 51 7.16 33.05 17.10
CA PRO A 51 8.17 32.33 16.34
C PRO A 51 8.64 33.15 15.13
N THR A 52 9.87 32.92 14.70
CA THR A 52 10.49 33.53 13.53
C THR A 52 10.65 32.52 12.40
N LEU A 53 10.85 33.02 11.17
CA LEU A 53 11.16 32.17 10.01
C LEU A 53 12.49 31.42 10.16
N GLU A 54 13.46 32.02 10.86
CA GLU A 54 14.74 31.38 11.17
C GLU A 54 14.57 30.20 12.13
N GLU A 55 13.77 30.38 13.20
CA GLU A 55 13.41 29.28 14.11
C GLU A 55 12.64 28.17 13.39
N ALA A 56 11.74 28.51 12.45
CA ALA A 56 11.01 27.53 11.66
C ALA A 56 11.94 26.70 10.75
N ALA A 57 12.92 27.36 10.11
CA ALA A 57 13.92 26.70 9.29
C ALA A 57 14.86 25.81 10.12
N ALA A 58 15.31 26.30 11.28
CA ALA A 58 16.15 25.53 12.21
C ALA A 58 15.40 24.31 12.76
N PHE A 59 14.13 24.48 13.14
CA PHE A 59 13.25 23.38 13.55
C PHE A 59 13.15 22.32 12.45
N MET A 60 12.87 22.72 11.20
CA MET A 60 12.73 21.76 10.11
C MET A 60 14.05 21.04 9.78
N ALA A 61 15.20 21.72 9.91
CA ALA A 61 16.50 21.08 9.75
C ALA A 61 16.73 19.97 10.80
N GLU A 62 16.39 20.22 12.07
CA GLU A 62 16.45 19.22 13.14
C GLU A 62 15.49 18.04 12.87
N VAL A 63 14.27 18.35 12.38
CA VAL A 63 13.27 17.34 12.01
C VAL A 63 13.80 16.43 10.92
N ASN A 64 14.37 16.97 9.84
CA ASN A 64 14.93 16.16 8.75
C ASN A 64 16.05 15.23 9.25
N GLU A 65 16.99 15.75 10.05
CA GLU A 65 18.09 14.95 10.60
C GLU A 65 17.61 13.83 11.52
N THR A 66 16.61 14.13 12.36
CA THR A 66 16.08 13.16 13.32
C THR A 66 15.23 12.10 12.63
N LEU A 67 14.33 12.50 11.72
CA LEU A 67 13.54 11.58 10.93
C LEU A 67 14.42 10.67 10.08
N LYS A 68 15.48 11.18 9.45
CA LYS A 68 16.41 10.33 8.69
C LYS A 68 16.99 9.24 9.58
N LYS A 69 17.46 9.54 10.79
CA LYS A 69 18.00 8.53 11.73
C LYS A 69 16.94 7.49 12.13
N LEU A 70 15.73 7.94 12.44
CA LEU A 70 14.63 7.07 12.85
C LEU A 70 14.18 6.15 11.69
N TRP A 71 13.96 6.72 10.50
CA TRP A 71 13.51 5.96 9.33
C TRP A 71 14.59 5.02 8.79
N VAL A 72 15.88 5.36 8.85
CA VAL A 72 16.94 4.39 8.57
C VAL A 72 16.93 3.22 9.55
N THR A 73 16.68 3.49 10.84
CA THR A 73 16.56 2.42 11.84
C THR A 73 15.36 1.53 11.54
N GLN A 74 14.23 2.13 11.19
CA GLN A 74 12.99 1.46 10.78
C GLN A 74 13.21 0.60 9.53
N GLU A 75 13.72 1.16 8.43
CA GLU A 75 13.94 0.42 7.18
C GLU A 75 14.91 -0.75 7.35
N ARG A 76 15.96 -0.58 8.16
CA ARG A 76 16.86 -1.68 8.51
C ARG A 76 16.16 -2.80 9.28
N ALA A 77 15.32 -2.45 10.25
CA ALA A 77 14.52 -3.43 11.00
C ALA A 77 13.55 -4.19 10.07
N HIS A 78 12.81 -3.46 9.23
CA HIS A 78 11.88 -4.03 8.26
C HIS A 78 12.56 -4.90 7.20
N TRP A 79 13.73 -4.48 6.70
CA TRP A 79 14.54 -5.29 5.79
C TRP A 79 14.95 -6.62 6.44
N ILE A 80 15.44 -6.57 7.68
CA ILE A 80 15.85 -7.78 8.42
C ILE A 80 14.64 -8.69 8.64
N ASN A 81 13.54 -8.17 9.20
CA ASN A 81 12.33 -8.95 9.45
C ASN A 81 11.77 -9.57 8.15
N SER A 82 11.77 -8.84 7.05
CA SER A 82 11.31 -9.34 5.74
C SER A 82 12.16 -10.48 5.19
N ASN A 83 13.43 -10.56 5.60
CA ASN A 83 14.38 -11.59 5.20
C ASN A 83 14.59 -12.69 6.25
N PHE A 84 14.12 -12.48 7.49
CA PHE A 84 14.30 -13.35 8.64
C PHE A 84 13.08 -13.18 9.57
N ILE A 85 11.98 -13.88 9.28
CA ILE A 85 10.74 -13.73 10.05
C ILE A 85 10.86 -14.54 11.36
N THR A 86 11.07 -13.86 12.49
CA THR A 86 11.14 -14.46 13.84
C THR A 86 10.40 -13.58 14.85
N SER A 87 10.21 -14.05 16.09
CA SER A 87 9.69 -13.20 17.17
C SER A 87 10.58 -11.98 17.39
N ASP A 88 11.89 -12.20 17.44
CA ASP A 88 12.87 -11.16 17.78
C ASP A 88 12.91 -10.07 16.70
N THR A 89 12.86 -10.45 15.41
CA THR A 89 12.84 -9.45 14.32
C THR A 89 11.52 -8.71 14.23
N GLN A 90 10.41 -9.32 14.64
CA GLN A 90 9.11 -8.64 14.79
C GLN A 90 9.14 -7.63 15.94
N GLU A 91 9.78 -7.96 17.07
CA GLU A 91 9.96 -7.05 18.20
C GLU A 91 10.84 -5.85 17.81
N ILE A 92 11.95 -6.08 17.11
CA ILE A 92 12.84 -5.00 16.62
C ILE A 92 12.07 -4.04 15.67
N VAL A 93 11.22 -4.57 14.79
CA VAL A 93 10.35 -3.75 13.93
C VAL A 93 9.37 -2.94 14.77
N ALA A 94 8.71 -3.56 15.75
CA ALA A 94 7.74 -2.87 16.61
C ALA A 94 8.39 -1.73 17.41
N GLU A 95 9.60 -1.94 17.95
CA GLU A 95 10.36 -0.91 18.66
C GLU A 95 10.72 0.27 17.74
N ALA A 96 11.19 0.00 16.52
CA ALA A 96 11.54 1.03 15.55
C ALA A 96 10.32 1.83 15.06
N ASP A 97 9.21 1.13 14.76
CA ASP A 97 7.94 1.77 14.38
C ASP A 97 7.41 2.66 15.51
N GLN A 98 7.43 2.16 16.76
CA GLN A 98 7.01 2.92 17.93
C GLN A 98 7.83 4.20 18.11
N ALA A 99 9.15 4.13 17.98
CA ALA A 99 10.02 5.31 18.10
C ALA A 99 9.70 6.37 17.03
N SER A 100 9.48 5.94 15.78
CA SER A 100 9.08 6.81 14.66
C SER A 100 7.72 7.47 14.91
N MET A 101 6.71 6.69 15.30
CA MET A 101 5.36 7.18 15.59
C MET A 101 5.34 8.18 16.74
N GLN A 102 6.06 7.90 17.84
CA GLN A 102 6.15 8.80 19.00
C GLN A 102 6.79 10.13 18.64
N TYR A 103 7.89 10.09 17.87
CA TYR A 103 8.56 11.29 17.41
C TYR A 103 7.65 12.12 16.51
N LEU A 104 7.00 11.50 15.51
CA LEU A 104 6.09 12.20 14.60
C LEU A 104 4.92 12.84 15.35
N ALA A 105 4.25 12.10 16.23
CA ALA A 105 3.11 12.61 17.00
C ALA A 105 3.49 13.84 17.86
N ALA A 106 4.66 13.80 18.51
CA ALA A 106 5.15 14.94 19.30
C ALA A 106 5.60 16.11 18.42
N THR A 107 6.25 15.81 17.30
CA THR A 107 6.86 16.82 16.41
C THR A 107 5.81 17.58 15.60
N ILE A 108 4.77 16.90 15.10
CA ILE A 108 3.63 17.53 14.42
C ILE A 108 2.95 18.54 15.35
N LYS A 109 2.74 18.19 16.63
CA LYS A 109 2.17 19.11 17.62
C LYS A 109 3.05 20.32 17.90
N LYS A 110 4.38 20.12 17.97
CA LYS A 110 5.33 21.23 18.12
C LYS A 110 5.35 22.14 16.89
N ALA A 111 5.19 21.56 15.70
CA ALA A 111 5.19 22.29 14.43
C ALA A 111 4.06 23.31 14.34
N ALA A 112 2.93 23.07 15.01
CA ALA A 112 1.78 23.98 15.06
C ALA A 112 2.11 25.38 15.60
N ARG A 113 3.19 25.54 16.38
CA ARG A 113 3.67 26.88 16.79
C ARG A 113 3.95 27.76 15.58
N PHE A 114 4.40 27.19 14.46
CA PHE A 114 4.80 27.92 13.26
C PHE A 114 3.65 28.18 12.27
N ASP A 115 2.42 27.73 12.54
CA ASP A 115 1.26 27.93 11.65
C ASP A 115 1.01 29.39 11.29
N PRO A 116 1.14 30.38 12.20
CA PRO A 116 0.98 31.79 11.86
C PRO A 116 1.99 32.32 10.82
N LEU A 117 3.09 31.60 10.59
CA LEU A 117 4.13 31.98 9.62
C LEU A 117 3.94 31.32 8.25
N ARG A 118 2.95 30.43 8.07
CA ARG A 118 2.88 29.54 6.91
C ARG A 118 2.89 30.27 5.56
N ASP A 119 2.15 31.38 5.45
CA ASP A 119 2.08 32.19 4.24
C ASP A 119 3.37 33.00 3.96
N GLN A 120 4.25 33.12 4.96
CA GLN A 120 5.52 33.85 4.87
C GLN A 120 6.71 32.90 4.62
N MET A 121 6.51 31.58 4.74
CA MET A 121 7.57 30.60 4.55
C MET A 121 7.99 30.52 3.08
N PRO A 122 9.30 30.32 2.78
CA PRO A 122 9.73 29.91 1.46
C PRO A 122 8.98 28.63 1.01
N PRO A 123 8.68 28.47 -0.30
CA PRO A 123 7.85 27.36 -0.78
C PRO A 123 8.31 25.97 -0.34
N GLU A 124 9.63 25.73 -0.33
CA GLU A 124 10.21 24.45 0.09
C GLU A 124 10.06 24.22 1.61
N LEU A 125 10.14 25.27 2.42
CA LEU A 125 9.91 25.15 3.86
C LEU A 125 8.43 24.87 4.14
N ALA A 126 7.52 25.62 3.50
CA ALA A 126 6.08 25.39 3.59
C ALA A 126 5.68 23.97 3.15
N ARG A 127 6.31 23.44 2.10
CA ARG A 127 6.11 22.07 1.63
C ARG A 127 6.58 21.04 2.66
N GLN A 128 7.73 21.24 3.31
CA GLN A 128 8.19 20.32 4.35
C GLN A 128 7.25 20.29 5.55
N PHE A 129 6.77 21.44 6.02
CA PHE A 129 5.78 21.45 7.10
C PHE A 129 4.48 20.73 6.69
N HIS A 130 4.04 20.91 5.44
CA HIS A 130 2.86 20.20 4.94
C HIS A 130 3.06 18.68 4.94
N LEU A 131 4.20 18.21 4.45
CA LEU A 131 4.50 16.78 4.42
C LEU A 131 4.73 16.21 5.83
N LEU A 132 5.23 17.01 6.77
CA LEU A 132 5.34 16.62 8.18
C LEU A 132 3.96 16.37 8.79
N GLU A 133 2.97 17.24 8.54
CA GLU A 133 1.57 17.05 8.99
C GLU A 133 0.97 15.74 8.49
N LEU A 134 1.41 15.28 7.30
CA LEU A 134 0.92 14.09 6.62
C LEU A 134 1.74 12.82 6.89
N ALA A 135 2.90 12.93 7.55
CA ALA A 135 3.87 11.85 7.67
C ALA A 135 3.37 10.66 8.54
N GLY A 136 2.36 10.87 9.39
CA GLY A 136 1.76 9.82 10.21
C GLY A 136 0.58 9.14 9.51
N THR A 137 0.80 8.04 8.78
CA THR A 137 -0.29 7.28 8.12
C THR A 137 -1.33 6.70 9.09
N LEU A 138 -0.94 6.52 10.35
CA LEU A 138 -1.83 6.18 11.46
C LEU A 138 -1.49 7.04 12.67
N PRO A 139 -2.14 8.20 12.85
CA PRO A 139 -1.87 9.05 14.00
C PRO A 139 -2.38 8.36 15.28
N ALA A 140 -1.50 8.21 16.26
CA ALA A 140 -1.85 7.66 17.57
C ALA A 140 -2.35 8.77 18.51
N PRO A 141 -3.30 8.48 19.43
CA PRO A 141 -3.69 9.42 20.49
C PRO A 141 -2.52 9.82 21.39
N SER A 142 -2.57 10.98 22.04
CA SER A 142 -1.55 11.41 23.02
C SER A 142 -1.42 10.48 24.21
N ASP A 143 -2.50 9.76 24.54
CA ASP A 143 -2.52 8.81 25.64
C ASP A 143 -1.57 7.63 25.34
N VAL A 144 -0.60 7.44 26.22
CA VAL A 144 0.45 6.42 26.07
C VAL A 144 -0.12 5.00 26.10
N ALA A 145 -1.15 4.74 26.92
CA ALA A 145 -1.78 3.43 27.00
C ALA A 145 -2.58 3.14 25.73
N LYS A 146 -3.32 4.13 25.21
CA LYS A 146 -4.03 4.01 23.92
C LYS A 146 -3.07 3.86 22.74
N THR A 147 -1.93 4.54 22.75
CA THR A 147 -0.88 4.36 21.74
C THR A 147 -0.34 2.93 21.73
N ALA A 148 -0.02 2.39 22.92
CA ALA A 148 0.44 1.01 23.05
C ALA A 148 -0.64 -0.01 22.62
N GLU A 149 -1.92 0.27 22.94
CA GLU A 149 -3.06 -0.52 22.48
C GLU A 149 -3.16 -0.53 20.95
N LEU A 150 -3.09 0.64 20.30
CA LEU A 150 -3.15 0.79 18.84
C LEU A 150 -2.01 0.03 18.14
N ALA A 151 -0.79 0.15 18.66
CA ALA A 151 0.37 -0.58 18.13
C ALA A 151 0.17 -2.10 18.23
N LYS A 152 -0.31 -2.58 19.39
CA LYS A 152 -0.59 -4.00 19.62
C LYS A 152 -1.68 -4.54 18.69
N ILE A 153 -2.78 -3.79 18.53
CA ILE A 153 -3.90 -4.16 17.64
C ILE A 153 -3.41 -4.28 16.19
N THR A 154 -2.68 -3.26 15.70
CA THR A 154 -2.15 -3.23 14.33
C THR A 154 -1.24 -4.42 14.05
N SER A 155 -0.29 -4.69 14.95
CA SER A 155 0.60 -5.85 14.87
C SER A 155 -0.17 -7.18 14.91
N SER A 156 -1.18 -7.29 15.78
CA SER A 156 -1.99 -8.52 15.94
C SER A 156 -2.81 -8.83 14.69
N MET A 157 -3.46 -7.82 14.08
CA MET A 157 -4.23 -8.00 12.84
C MET A 157 -3.33 -8.43 11.68
N GLN A 158 -2.18 -7.77 11.50
CA GLN A 158 -1.20 -8.15 10.47
C GLN A 158 -0.67 -9.57 10.69
N ALA A 159 -0.34 -9.93 11.93
CA ALA A 159 0.12 -11.27 12.28
C ALA A 159 -0.96 -12.34 12.05
N ALA A 160 -2.22 -12.04 12.39
CA ALA A 160 -3.35 -12.94 12.15
C ALA A 160 -3.55 -13.19 10.65
N TYR A 161 -3.36 -12.18 9.79
CA TYR A 161 -3.39 -12.34 8.34
C TYR A 161 -2.24 -13.23 7.86
N GLY A 162 -1.00 -12.93 8.27
CA GLY A 162 0.20 -13.65 7.84
C GLY A 162 0.23 -15.13 8.28
N LYS A 163 -0.35 -15.44 9.44
CA LYS A 163 -0.48 -16.81 9.97
C LYS A 163 -1.71 -17.55 9.44
N GLY A 164 -2.61 -16.84 8.73
CA GLY A 164 -3.86 -17.37 8.23
C GLY A 164 -3.69 -18.64 7.39
N LYS A 165 -4.46 -19.67 7.75
CA LYS A 165 -4.51 -20.96 7.05
C LYS A 165 -5.94 -21.48 7.05
N TYR A 166 -6.29 -22.23 6.02
CA TYR A 166 -7.57 -22.90 5.93
C TYR A 166 -7.37 -24.42 5.88
N CYS A 167 -8.14 -25.18 6.67
CA CYS A 167 -8.15 -26.63 6.56
C CYS A 167 -9.33 -27.10 5.68
N PRO A 168 -9.08 -27.66 4.48
CA PRO A 168 -10.13 -28.14 3.60
C PRO A 168 -10.97 -29.25 4.23
N LYS A 169 -12.27 -29.26 3.91
CA LYS A 169 -13.21 -30.27 4.40
C LYS A 169 -12.72 -31.68 4.04
N GLU A 170 -12.90 -32.63 4.95
CA GLU A 170 -12.59 -34.03 4.67
C GLU A 170 -13.42 -34.52 3.47
N GLY A 171 -12.74 -35.17 2.52
CA GLY A 171 -13.36 -35.59 1.27
C GLY A 171 -13.82 -34.45 0.34
N GLY A 172 -13.63 -33.17 0.70
CA GLY A 172 -14.06 -32.01 -0.09
C GLY A 172 -13.33 -31.84 -1.42
N ALA A 173 -13.92 -31.07 -2.34
CA ALA A 173 -13.37 -30.84 -3.68
C ALA A 173 -11.99 -30.18 -3.63
N LEU A 174 -11.83 -29.17 -2.75
CA LEU A 174 -10.55 -28.51 -2.54
C LEU A 174 -9.46 -29.50 -2.09
N ARG A 175 -9.78 -30.36 -1.10
CA ARG A 175 -8.83 -31.35 -0.59
C ARG A 175 -8.38 -32.31 -1.68
N ARG A 176 -9.32 -32.79 -2.52
CA ARG A 176 -9.02 -33.68 -3.66
C ARG A 176 -8.16 -33.00 -4.71
N GLN A 177 -8.44 -31.74 -5.07
CA GLN A 177 -7.64 -30.99 -6.03
C GLN A 177 -6.21 -30.77 -5.52
N LEU A 178 -6.06 -30.32 -4.27
CA LEU A 178 -4.74 -30.06 -3.69
C LEU A 178 -3.92 -31.33 -3.46
N ALA A 179 -4.56 -32.47 -3.20
CA ALA A 179 -3.89 -33.76 -2.99
C ALA A 179 -3.18 -34.30 -4.25
N LYS A 180 -3.47 -33.75 -5.44
CA LYS A 180 -2.77 -34.08 -6.69
C LYS A 180 -1.28 -33.70 -6.66
N ASP A 181 -0.90 -32.67 -5.89
CA ASP A 181 0.48 -32.30 -5.66
C ASP A 181 0.98 -32.85 -4.32
N ALA A 182 1.96 -33.76 -4.37
CA ALA A 182 2.55 -34.37 -3.18
C ALA A 182 3.15 -33.35 -2.20
N LYS A 183 3.54 -32.15 -2.66
CA LYS A 183 4.06 -31.06 -1.82
C LYS A 183 3.01 -30.58 -0.81
N ASN A 184 1.72 -30.73 -1.12
CA ASN A 184 0.64 -30.30 -0.23
C ASN A 184 0.33 -31.30 0.89
N ARG A 185 0.95 -32.49 0.92
CA ARG A 185 0.64 -33.55 1.89
C ARG A 185 0.67 -33.08 3.34
N LYS A 186 1.69 -32.28 3.71
CA LYS A 186 1.82 -31.72 5.07
C LYS A 186 0.71 -30.71 5.39
N ALA A 187 0.41 -29.81 4.45
CA ALA A 187 -0.65 -28.81 4.61
C ALA A 187 -2.05 -29.46 4.73
N LEU A 188 -2.25 -30.58 4.04
CA LEU A 188 -3.48 -31.37 4.04
C LEU A 188 -3.56 -32.39 5.19
N ALA A 189 -2.57 -32.46 6.08
CA ALA A 189 -2.65 -33.30 7.29
C ALA A 189 -3.42 -32.63 8.45
N CYS A 190 -3.92 -31.41 8.23
CA CYS A 190 -4.73 -30.68 9.20
C CYS A 190 -6.09 -31.36 9.44
N LYS A 191 -6.63 -31.10 10.62
CA LYS A 191 -8.04 -31.35 10.97
C LYS A 191 -8.78 -30.01 11.02
N PRO A 192 -10.03 -29.93 10.53
CA PRO A 192 -10.84 -28.73 10.70
C PRO A 192 -10.87 -28.29 12.17
N GLY A 193 -10.46 -27.05 12.45
CA GLY A 193 -10.36 -26.51 13.82
C GLY A 193 -9.10 -26.86 14.61
N GLY A 194 -8.12 -27.56 14.02
CA GLY A 194 -6.82 -27.85 14.63
C GLY A 194 -5.66 -27.07 14.00
N ASP A 195 -4.44 -27.30 14.49
CA ASP A 195 -3.23 -26.66 13.97
C ASP A 195 -2.88 -27.11 12.54
N GLY A 196 -2.33 -26.17 11.76
CA GLY A 196 -1.93 -26.39 10.37
C GLY A 196 -2.99 -25.95 9.37
N GLY A 197 -2.84 -26.40 8.12
CA GLY A 197 -3.74 -26.04 7.03
C GLY A 197 -3.02 -25.50 5.80
N VAL A 198 -3.82 -25.17 4.80
CA VAL A 198 -3.40 -24.67 3.50
C VAL A 198 -3.19 -23.15 3.57
N PRO A 199 -1.99 -22.64 3.26
CA PRO A 199 -1.71 -21.21 3.29
C PRO A 199 -2.26 -20.49 2.05
N LEU A 200 -2.37 -19.16 2.14
CA LEU A 200 -2.86 -18.29 1.05
C LEU A 200 -2.18 -18.57 -0.30
N GLY A 201 -0.86 -18.75 -0.32
CA GLY A 201 -0.12 -18.98 -1.57
C GLY A 201 -0.61 -20.23 -2.33
N THR A 202 -0.89 -21.31 -1.61
CA THR A 202 -1.44 -22.54 -2.20
C THR A 202 -2.88 -22.34 -2.68
N LEU A 203 -3.71 -21.64 -1.92
CA LEU A 203 -5.09 -21.32 -2.33
C LEU A 203 -5.11 -20.41 -3.56
N THR A 204 -4.24 -19.39 -3.60
CA THR A 204 -4.13 -18.45 -4.72
C THR A 204 -3.70 -19.17 -6.00
N LYS A 205 -2.73 -20.09 -5.90
CA LYS A 205 -2.32 -20.93 -7.03
C LYS A 205 -3.47 -21.79 -7.55
N LEU A 206 -4.26 -22.38 -6.66
CA LEU A 206 -5.45 -23.13 -7.07
C LEU A 206 -6.45 -22.23 -7.80
N LEU A 207 -6.74 -21.04 -7.27
CA LEU A 207 -7.64 -20.08 -7.92
C LEU A 207 -7.16 -19.67 -9.31
N ALA A 208 -5.85 -19.53 -9.52
CA ALA A 208 -5.28 -19.21 -10.82
C ALA A 208 -5.42 -20.37 -11.82
N ASP A 209 -5.04 -21.58 -11.40
CA ASP A 209 -4.83 -22.72 -12.31
C ASP A 209 -6.08 -23.60 -12.51
N SER A 210 -6.97 -23.68 -11.51
CA SER A 210 -8.10 -24.61 -11.51
C SER A 210 -9.32 -24.03 -12.23
N ARG A 211 -10.16 -24.93 -12.75
CA ARG A 211 -11.53 -24.64 -13.20
C ARG A 211 -12.60 -25.46 -12.46
N ASP A 212 -12.21 -26.19 -11.41
CA ASP A 212 -13.14 -26.94 -10.55
C ASP A 212 -13.90 -25.97 -9.62
N GLU A 213 -15.12 -25.61 -10.01
CA GLU A 213 -15.92 -24.60 -9.30
C GLU A 213 -16.11 -24.92 -7.80
N PRO A 214 -16.48 -26.14 -7.38
CA PRO A 214 -16.60 -26.46 -5.97
C PRO A 214 -15.29 -26.24 -5.18
N ALA A 215 -14.14 -26.57 -5.77
CA ALA A 215 -12.84 -26.33 -5.14
C ALA A 215 -12.50 -24.83 -5.08
N LEU A 216 -12.80 -24.06 -6.14
CA LEU A 216 -12.63 -22.60 -6.17
C LEU A 216 -13.49 -21.92 -5.10
N ARG A 217 -14.75 -22.33 -4.99
CA ARG A 217 -15.71 -21.82 -4.00
C ARG A 217 -15.24 -22.09 -2.59
N GLU A 218 -14.83 -23.33 -2.29
CA GLU A 218 -14.33 -23.71 -0.98
C GLU A 218 -13.03 -22.95 -0.62
N ALA A 219 -12.09 -22.79 -1.55
CA ALA A 219 -10.87 -22.02 -1.32
C ALA A 219 -11.16 -20.55 -0.98
N TRP A 220 -12.10 -19.94 -1.72
CA TRP A 220 -12.51 -18.55 -1.52
C TRP A 220 -13.19 -18.33 -0.16
N ILE A 221 -14.11 -19.23 0.23
CA ILE A 221 -14.81 -19.18 1.52
C ILE A 221 -13.80 -19.44 2.64
N GLY A 222 -12.97 -20.48 2.48
CA GLY A 222 -12.02 -20.91 3.48
C GLY A 222 -10.98 -19.86 3.83
N TRP A 223 -10.50 -19.10 2.86
CA TRP A 223 -9.59 -17.98 3.16
C TRP A 223 -10.26 -16.89 4.00
N ARG A 224 -11.54 -16.62 3.78
CA ARG A 224 -12.28 -15.59 4.51
C ARG A 224 -12.58 -15.96 5.96
N THR A 225 -12.36 -17.20 6.38
CA THR A 225 -12.55 -17.57 7.79
C THR A 225 -11.44 -17.07 8.70
N ILE A 226 -10.35 -16.51 8.16
CA ILE A 226 -9.24 -16.00 8.98
C ILE A 226 -9.53 -14.63 9.60
N SER A 227 -10.45 -13.87 8.99
CA SER A 227 -10.64 -12.44 9.31
C SER A 227 -11.75 -12.13 10.30
N PRO A 228 -12.80 -12.95 10.54
CA PRO A 228 -13.79 -12.68 11.59
C PRO A 228 -13.18 -12.38 12.97
N PRO A 229 -12.11 -13.05 13.43
CA PRO A 229 -11.48 -12.72 14.70
C PRO A 229 -10.85 -11.32 14.76
N MET A 230 -10.55 -10.69 13.61
CA MET A 230 -9.96 -9.34 13.53
C MET A 230 -11.02 -8.24 13.64
N ARG A 231 -12.31 -8.57 13.62
CA ARG A 231 -13.38 -7.60 13.43
C ARG A 231 -13.45 -6.56 14.56
N ASP A 232 -13.43 -7.01 15.81
CA ASP A 232 -13.53 -6.13 16.98
C ASP A 232 -12.26 -5.29 17.15
N ASP A 233 -11.10 -5.92 16.92
CA ASP A 233 -9.81 -5.25 16.84
C ASP A 233 -9.83 -4.14 15.78
N TYR A 234 -10.42 -4.38 14.60
CA TYR A 234 -10.52 -3.39 13.54
C TYR A 234 -11.42 -2.20 13.92
N VAL A 235 -12.52 -2.44 14.65
CA VAL A 235 -13.38 -1.36 15.18
C VAL A 235 -12.59 -0.50 16.15
N ARG A 236 -11.87 -1.13 17.10
CA ARG A 236 -11.06 -0.42 18.08
C ARG A 236 -9.90 0.35 17.44
N TYR A 237 -9.29 -0.24 16.42
CA TYR A 237 -8.28 0.38 15.56
C TYR A 237 -8.79 1.67 14.92
N VAL A 238 -10.00 1.66 14.35
CA VAL A 238 -10.63 2.85 13.74
C VAL A 238 -10.88 3.94 14.78
N GLU A 239 -11.39 3.57 15.96
CA GLU A 239 -11.64 4.52 17.06
C GLU A 239 -10.36 5.26 17.48
N LEU A 240 -9.30 4.50 17.77
CA LEU A 240 -8.02 5.02 18.23
C LEU A 240 -7.32 5.87 17.16
N GLY A 241 -7.31 5.41 15.91
CA GLY A 241 -6.73 6.19 14.81
C GLY A 241 -7.47 7.51 14.58
N ASN A 242 -8.81 7.51 14.66
CA ASN A 242 -9.60 8.73 14.53
C ASN A 242 -9.44 9.69 15.71
N GLU A 243 -9.24 9.18 16.92
CA GLU A 243 -8.89 10.01 18.08
C GLU A 243 -7.54 10.71 17.83
N GLY A 244 -6.52 9.97 17.38
CA GLY A 244 -5.21 10.56 17.03
C GLY A 244 -5.31 11.58 15.89
N ALA A 245 -6.09 11.30 14.85
CA ALA A 245 -6.29 12.23 13.73
C ALA A 245 -6.89 13.57 14.17
N LYS A 246 -7.86 13.54 15.10
CA LYS A 246 -8.49 14.74 15.66
C LYS A 246 -7.52 15.59 16.46
N GLU A 247 -6.61 14.97 17.19
CA GLU A 247 -5.58 15.71 17.96
C GLU A 247 -4.60 16.49 17.08
N ILE A 248 -4.46 16.11 15.80
CA ILE A 248 -3.61 16.79 14.82
C ILE A 248 -4.41 17.55 13.76
N GLY A 249 -5.70 17.83 14.02
CA GLY A 249 -6.51 18.75 13.20
C GLY A 249 -7.31 18.11 12.05
N PHE A 250 -7.31 16.79 11.89
CA PHE A 250 -8.11 16.09 10.89
C PHE A 250 -9.40 15.51 11.51
N SER A 251 -10.51 15.45 10.75
CA SER A 251 -11.77 14.90 11.28
C SER A 251 -11.71 13.40 11.57
N ASP A 252 -10.92 12.68 10.76
CA ASP A 252 -10.73 11.24 10.76
C ASP A 252 -9.48 10.86 9.95
N VAL A 253 -9.03 9.62 10.08
CA VAL A 253 -7.87 9.09 9.33
C VAL A 253 -8.07 9.15 7.82
N GLY A 254 -9.32 9.01 7.35
CA GLY A 254 -9.63 9.06 5.93
C GLY A 254 -9.36 10.43 5.32
N VAL A 255 -9.71 11.52 6.02
CA VAL A 255 -9.41 12.89 5.58
C VAL A 255 -7.91 13.15 5.57
N LEU A 256 -7.18 12.70 6.59
CA LEU A 256 -5.72 12.77 6.62
C LEU A 256 -5.10 12.13 5.37
N TRP A 257 -5.50 10.91 5.01
CA TRP A 257 -4.96 10.24 3.82
C TRP A 257 -5.29 10.97 2.52
N ARG A 258 -6.54 11.44 2.37
CA ARG A 258 -6.94 12.17 1.15
C ARG A 258 -6.27 13.55 1.03
N SER A 259 -5.80 14.11 2.14
CA SER A 259 -5.07 15.38 2.15
C SER A 259 -3.67 15.27 1.54
N GLY A 260 -3.13 14.05 1.38
CA GLY A 260 -1.85 13.80 0.72
C GLY A 260 -1.84 13.98 -0.81
N TYR A 261 -2.94 14.43 -1.41
CA TYR A 261 -3.07 14.64 -2.85
C TYR A 261 -3.14 16.11 -3.26
N ASP A 262 -2.60 17.02 -2.42
CA ASP A 262 -2.45 18.45 -2.75
C ASP A 262 -3.75 19.11 -3.21
N MET A 263 -4.88 18.70 -2.61
CA MET A 263 -6.21 19.22 -2.86
C MET A 263 -7.14 18.93 -1.68
N PRO A 264 -8.30 19.62 -1.56
CA PRO A 264 -9.28 19.29 -0.54
C PRO A 264 -9.71 17.82 -0.60
N ALA A 265 -9.87 17.19 0.57
CA ALA A 265 -10.12 15.75 0.69
C ALA A 265 -11.38 15.27 -0.07
N GLU A 266 -12.44 16.10 -0.11
CA GLU A 266 -13.67 15.76 -0.85
C GLU A 266 -13.55 16.01 -2.36
N ASP A 267 -12.73 16.97 -2.79
CA ASP A 267 -12.40 17.16 -4.21
C ASP A 267 -11.61 15.96 -4.73
N PHE A 268 -10.67 15.43 -3.94
CA PHE A 268 -9.96 14.21 -4.28
C PHE A 268 -10.90 13.00 -4.40
N ARG A 269 -11.85 12.86 -3.47
CA ARG A 269 -12.87 11.81 -3.55
C ARG A 269 -13.67 11.92 -4.85
N ALA A 270 -14.14 13.12 -5.20
CA ALA A 270 -14.86 13.37 -6.45
C ALA A 270 -14.00 13.11 -7.69
N GLU A 271 -12.72 13.44 -7.65
CA GLU A 271 -11.77 13.18 -8.73
C GLU A 271 -11.61 11.67 -8.98
N THR A 272 -11.53 10.85 -7.94
CA THR A 272 -11.47 9.38 -8.10
C THR A 272 -12.74 8.80 -8.73
N GLU A 273 -13.93 9.38 -8.45
CA GLU A 273 -15.18 9.02 -9.12
C GLU A 273 -15.18 9.43 -10.59
N ARG A 274 -14.70 10.65 -10.90
CA ARG A 274 -14.60 11.15 -12.27
C ARG A 274 -13.70 10.25 -13.11
N LEU A 275 -12.52 9.89 -12.60
CA LEU A 275 -11.56 9.02 -13.26
C LEU A 275 -12.14 7.62 -13.53
N LEU A 276 -12.78 7.01 -12.53
CA LEU A 276 -13.45 5.72 -12.74
C LEU A 276 -14.59 5.85 -13.76
N GLY A 277 -15.34 6.95 -13.74
CA GLY A 277 -16.40 7.27 -14.69
C GLY A 277 -15.91 7.33 -16.14
N GLN A 278 -14.71 7.86 -16.40
CA GLN A 278 -14.11 7.87 -17.74
C GLN A 278 -13.86 6.45 -18.28
N VAL A 279 -13.45 5.53 -17.42
CA VAL A 279 -13.12 4.14 -17.80
C VAL A 279 -14.33 3.22 -17.77
N LYS A 280 -15.38 3.58 -17.00
CA LYS A 280 -16.54 2.72 -16.75
C LYS A 280 -17.14 2.08 -18.01
N PRO A 281 -17.37 2.79 -19.15
CA PRO A 281 -17.91 2.14 -20.33
C PRO A 281 -17.05 0.98 -20.86
N PHE A 282 -15.72 1.13 -20.80
CA PHE A 282 -14.81 0.06 -21.20
C PHE A 282 -14.78 -1.08 -20.17
N TYR A 283 -14.80 -0.76 -18.87
CA TYR A 283 -14.93 -1.80 -17.85
C TYR A 283 -16.22 -2.61 -18.02
N ASP A 284 -17.35 -1.96 -18.31
CA ASP A 284 -18.64 -2.63 -18.51
C ASP A 284 -18.61 -3.55 -19.75
N GLU A 285 -17.98 -3.12 -20.85
CA GLU A 285 -17.74 -3.93 -22.05
C GLU A 285 -16.89 -5.17 -21.73
N LEU A 286 -15.79 -4.99 -20.99
CA LEU A 286 -14.90 -6.09 -20.56
C LEU A 286 -15.62 -7.05 -19.61
N HIS A 287 -16.34 -6.51 -18.62
CA HIS A 287 -17.11 -7.28 -17.64
C HIS A 287 -18.17 -8.14 -18.34
N CYS A 288 -18.92 -7.56 -19.28
CA CYS A 288 -19.95 -8.28 -20.03
C CYS A 288 -19.35 -9.45 -20.82
N TYR A 289 -18.26 -9.20 -21.56
CA TYR A 289 -17.56 -10.24 -22.32
C TYR A 289 -17.03 -11.36 -21.43
N VAL A 290 -16.36 -11.01 -20.32
CA VAL A 290 -15.82 -11.99 -19.37
C VAL A 290 -16.95 -12.78 -18.70
N ARG A 291 -18.07 -12.14 -18.32
CA ARG A 291 -19.24 -12.83 -17.77
C ARG A 291 -19.79 -13.86 -18.75
N ALA A 292 -19.93 -13.50 -20.03
CA ALA A 292 -20.41 -14.42 -21.06
C ALA A 292 -19.50 -15.65 -21.19
N LYS A 293 -18.17 -15.45 -21.19
CA LYS A 293 -17.20 -16.55 -21.24
C LYS A 293 -17.19 -17.42 -19.98
N LEU A 294 -17.35 -16.83 -18.80
CA LEU A 294 -17.53 -17.60 -17.58
C LEU A 294 -18.86 -18.37 -17.59
N GLN A 295 -19.91 -17.83 -18.18
CA GLN A 295 -21.18 -18.54 -18.36
C GLN A 295 -21.05 -19.72 -19.33
N GLU A 296 -20.28 -19.58 -20.42
CA GLU A 296 -19.96 -20.69 -21.33
C GLU A 296 -19.25 -21.85 -20.60
N GLU A 297 -18.33 -21.55 -19.66
CA GLU A 297 -17.58 -22.55 -18.88
C GLU A 297 -18.39 -23.15 -17.72
N TYR A 298 -19.09 -22.32 -16.95
CA TYR A 298 -19.72 -22.69 -15.67
C TYR A 298 -21.24 -22.86 -15.72
N GLY A 299 -21.88 -22.45 -16.82
CA GLY A 299 -23.32 -22.50 -17.00
C GLY A 299 -24.10 -21.33 -16.40
N ASN A 300 -25.30 -21.10 -16.91
CA ASN A 300 -26.18 -19.98 -16.54
C ASN A 300 -26.69 -20.04 -15.09
N GLU A 301 -26.77 -21.22 -14.48
CA GLU A 301 -27.19 -21.33 -13.07
C GLU A 301 -26.21 -20.64 -12.12
N LEU A 302 -24.91 -20.75 -12.42
CA LEU A 302 -23.82 -20.14 -11.63
C LEU A 302 -23.53 -18.71 -12.07
N VAL A 303 -23.57 -18.42 -13.36
CA VAL A 303 -23.26 -17.10 -13.93
C VAL A 303 -24.49 -16.58 -14.67
N GLN A 304 -25.42 -15.99 -13.91
CA GLN A 304 -26.72 -15.57 -14.43
C GLN A 304 -26.66 -14.29 -15.27
N ASP A 305 -27.53 -14.20 -16.27
CA ASP A 305 -27.71 -13.01 -17.10
C ASP A 305 -28.09 -11.77 -16.27
N GLY A 306 -27.44 -10.65 -16.57
CA GLY A 306 -27.69 -9.37 -15.89
C GLY A 306 -27.33 -9.35 -14.40
N LYS A 307 -26.77 -10.43 -13.85
CA LYS A 307 -26.32 -10.50 -12.45
C LYS A 307 -24.81 -10.24 -12.31
N PRO A 308 -24.36 -9.85 -11.10
CA PRO A 308 -22.95 -9.77 -10.78
C PRO A 308 -22.21 -11.10 -10.97
N ILE A 309 -20.93 -11.04 -11.35
CA ILE A 309 -20.07 -12.24 -11.46
C ILE A 309 -19.78 -12.78 -10.05
N PRO A 310 -19.87 -14.10 -9.79
CA PRO A 310 -19.42 -14.69 -8.53
C PRO A 310 -17.92 -14.48 -8.29
N ALA A 311 -17.56 -13.97 -7.11
CA ALA A 311 -16.20 -13.51 -6.81
C ALA A 311 -15.09 -14.59 -6.90
N HIS A 312 -15.42 -15.88 -6.80
CA HIS A 312 -14.45 -16.97 -6.82
C HIS A 312 -14.06 -17.46 -8.22
N LEU A 313 -14.69 -16.94 -9.29
CA LEU A 313 -14.50 -17.43 -10.66
C LEU A 313 -13.46 -16.64 -11.48
N LEU A 314 -12.88 -15.59 -10.92
CA LEU A 314 -12.05 -14.62 -11.66
C LEU A 314 -10.54 -14.86 -11.51
N GLY A 315 -10.13 -16.09 -11.17
CA GLY A 315 -8.73 -16.47 -11.19
C GLY A 315 -7.84 -15.88 -10.08
N ASN A 316 -8.43 -15.14 -9.13
CA ASN A 316 -7.73 -14.44 -8.06
C ASN A 316 -8.56 -14.44 -6.76
N MET A 317 -7.90 -14.57 -5.60
CA MET A 317 -8.55 -14.64 -4.28
C MET A 317 -9.52 -13.49 -3.96
N TRP A 318 -9.24 -12.30 -4.50
CA TRP A 318 -10.02 -11.09 -4.31
C TRP A 318 -10.71 -10.62 -5.58
N SER A 319 -10.56 -11.32 -6.71
CA SER A 319 -11.07 -10.87 -8.00
C SER A 319 -10.55 -9.48 -8.40
N GLN A 320 -9.34 -9.11 -7.93
CA GLN A 320 -8.76 -7.79 -8.18
C GLN A 320 -8.17 -7.66 -9.59
N THR A 321 -7.66 -8.77 -10.13
CA THR A 321 -7.16 -8.91 -11.50
C THR A 321 -7.67 -10.23 -12.05
N TRP A 322 -7.89 -10.29 -13.36
CA TRP A 322 -8.58 -11.39 -14.05
C TRP A 322 -7.69 -12.07 -15.08
N SER A 323 -6.39 -11.75 -15.16
CA SER A 323 -5.46 -12.35 -16.14
C SER A 323 -5.40 -13.86 -16.07
N ASN A 324 -5.57 -14.46 -14.89
CA ASN A 324 -5.57 -15.92 -14.73
C ASN A 324 -6.76 -16.63 -15.40
N VAL A 325 -7.81 -15.90 -15.78
CA VAL A 325 -8.90 -16.44 -16.62
C VAL A 325 -8.70 -16.18 -18.11
N TYR A 326 -7.58 -15.58 -18.53
CA TYR A 326 -7.24 -15.35 -19.94
C TYR A 326 -7.48 -16.56 -20.85
N PRO A 327 -7.13 -17.81 -20.47
CA PRO A 327 -7.41 -18.97 -21.33
C PRO A 327 -8.89 -19.19 -21.69
N LEU A 328 -9.83 -18.68 -20.87
CA LEU A 328 -11.27 -18.74 -21.14
C LEU A 328 -11.77 -17.58 -22.01
N VAL A 329 -11.02 -16.48 -22.03
CA VAL A 329 -11.44 -15.20 -22.63
C VAL A 329 -10.50 -14.73 -23.74
N GLU A 330 -9.62 -15.62 -24.21
CA GLU A 330 -8.68 -15.36 -25.30
C GLU A 330 -9.46 -15.05 -26.60
N PRO A 331 -9.31 -13.84 -27.18
CA PRO A 331 -10.04 -13.47 -28.39
C PRO A 331 -9.77 -14.37 -29.59
N PHE A 332 -8.49 -14.73 -29.81
CA PHE A 332 -8.04 -15.53 -30.96
C PHE A 332 -7.06 -16.62 -30.52
N PRO A 333 -7.54 -17.85 -30.25
CA PRO A 333 -6.70 -18.93 -29.76
C PRO A 333 -5.45 -19.20 -30.61
N GLY A 334 -4.31 -19.38 -29.94
CA GLY A 334 -3.03 -19.74 -30.57
C GLY A 334 -2.30 -18.59 -31.30
N ARG A 335 -2.76 -17.34 -31.15
CA ARG A 335 -2.09 -16.15 -31.70
C ARG A 335 -1.28 -15.42 -30.60
N GLY A 336 -0.09 -14.94 -30.95
CA GLY A 336 0.81 -14.23 -30.03
C GLY A 336 2.04 -15.03 -29.59
N THR A 337 2.77 -14.51 -28.59
CA THR A 337 4.03 -15.09 -28.10
C THR A 337 3.89 -15.50 -26.64
N ASP A 338 4.36 -16.72 -26.31
CA ASP A 338 4.52 -17.19 -24.94
C ASP A 338 5.91 -16.77 -24.42
N VAL A 339 5.97 -15.62 -23.72
CA VAL A 339 7.22 -15.04 -23.23
C VAL A 339 7.85 -15.92 -22.15
N THR A 340 7.03 -16.54 -21.28
CA THR A 340 7.50 -17.49 -20.25
C THR A 340 8.27 -18.65 -20.87
N LYS A 341 7.76 -19.23 -21.96
CA LYS A 341 8.44 -20.30 -22.69
C LYS A 341 9.74 -19.81 -23.32
N GLN A 342 9.80 -18.58 -23.80
CA GLN A 342 11.03 -18.01 -24.36
C GLN A 342 12.09 -17.73 -23.29
N LEU A 343 11.70 -17.19 -22.12
CA LEU A 343 12.60 -17.00 -20.98
C LEU A 343 13.29 -18.32 -20.62
N LYS A 344 12.52 -19.41 -20.52
CA LYS A 344 13.06 -20.76 -20.24
C LYS A 344 13.95 -21.27 -21.36
N ARG A 345 13.55 -21.10 -22.63
CA ARG A 345 14.34 -21.53 -23.81
C ARG A 345 15.67 -20.78 -23.95
N ARG A 346 15.75 -19.55 -23.44
CA ARG A 346 16.94 -18.71 -23.48
C ARG A 346 17.73 -18.76 -22.18
N ASP A 347 17.48 -19.75 -21.31
CA ASP A 347 18.15 -19.97 -20.03
C ASP A 347 18.21 -18.69 -19.18
N TYR A 348 17.05 -18.08 -18.92
CA TYR A 348 16.93 -17.01 -17.93
C TYR A 348 16.95 -17.60 -16.52
N ASP A 349 17.78 -17.00 -15.67
CA ASP A 349 17.71 -17.12 -14.21
C ASP A 349 17.24 -15.78 -13.61
N GLU A 350 17.09 -15.74 -12.28
CA GLU A 350 16.57 -14.59 -11.56
C GLU A 350 17.45 -13.34 -11.78
N VAL A 351 18.78 -13.51 -11.70
CA VAL A 351 19.74 -12.40 -11.85
C VAL A 351 19.77 -11.87 -13.28
N LYS A 352 19.72 -12.74 -14.29
CA LYS A 352 19.67 -12.36 -15.70
C LYS A 352 18.37 -11.62 -16.04
N MET A 353 17.27 -11.97 -15.38
CA MET A 353 16.01 -11.23 -15.52
C MET A 353 16.13 -9.80 -14.96
N VAL A 354 16.72 -9.65 -13.77
CA VAL A 354 16.99 -8.32 -13.18
C VAL A 354 17.97 -7.50 -14.01
N LYS A 355 19.04 -8.11 -14.54
CA LYS A 355 19.97 -7.42 -15.45
C LYS A 355 19.31 -7.02 -16.76
N THR A 356 18.32 -7.79 -17.22
CA THR A 356 17.53 -7.42 -18.41
C THR A 356 16.67 -6.19 -18.12
N ALA A 357 16.06 -6.13 -16.94
CA ALA A 357 15.33 -4.95 -16.51
C ALA A 357 16.25 -3.73 -16.31
N GLU A 358 17.39 -3.85 -15.62
CA GLU A 358 18.36 -2.75 -15.48
C GLU A 358 18.85 -2.23 -16.84
N ARG A 359 19.08 -3.13 -17.80
CA ARG A 359 19.44 -2.75 -19.17
C ARG A 359 18.36 -1.90 -19.84
N PHE A 360 17.08 -2.06 -19.50
CA PHE A 360 16.04 -1.15 -19.97
C PHE A 360 16.29 0.28 -19.48
N PHE A 361 16.42 0.47 -18.17
CA PHE A 361 16.61 1.79 -17.57
C PHE A 361 17.92 2.46 -18.01
N THR A 362 19.01 1.70 -18.09
CA THR A 362 20.29 2.22 -18.57
C THR A 362 20.27 2.54 -20.07
N SER A 363 19.50 1.82 -20.89
CA SER A 363 19.37 2.13 -22.34
C SER A 363 18.72 3.48 -22.62
N ILE A 364 17.90 3.99 -21.70
CA ILE A 364 17.26 5.31 -21.81
C ILE A 364 18.11 6.41 -21.15
N GLY A 365 19.34 6.10 -20.74
CA GLY A 365 20.27 7.08 -20.17
C GLY A 365 20.11 7.31 -18.66
N LEU A 366 19.50 6.36 -17.93
CA LEU A 366 19.54 6.37 -16.46
C LEU A 366 20.80 5.67 -15.94
N ASP A 367 21.20 6.04 -14.72
CA ASP A 367 22.43 5.57 -14.08
C ASP A 367 22.35 4.06 -13.74
N PRO A 368 23.42 3.27 -13.87
CA PRO A 368 23.38 1.85 -13.49
C PRO A 368 23.14 1.69 -11.98
N LEU A 369 22.52 0.58 -11.57
CA LEU A 369 22.30 0.31 -10.15
C LEU A 369 23.65 0.10 -9.44
N PRO A 370 23.79 0.55 -8.17
CA PRO A 370 25.05 0.45 -7.45
C PRO A 370 25.45 -1.01 -7.23
N GLN A 371 26.75 -1.29 -7.12
CA GLN A 371 27.25 -2.66 -6.88
C GLN A 371 26.71 -3.27 -5.57
N THR A 372 26.32 -2.45 -4.60
CA THR A 372 25.65 -2.87 -3.36
C THR A 372 24.29 -3.49 -3.62
N PHE A 373 23.51 -3.01 -4.60
CA PHE A 373 22.21 -3.58 -4.99
C PHE A 373 22.34 -5.07 -5.30
N TRP A 374 23.30 -5.43 -6.14
CA TRP A 374 23.54 -6.82 -6.55
C TRP A 374 24.02 -7.72 -5.41
N LYS A 375 24.74 -7.16 -4.44
CA LYS A 375 25.28 -7.90 -3.29
C LYS A 375 24.28 -8.08 -2.16
N ARG A 376 23.34 -7.14 -2.00
CA ARG A 376 22.45 -7.05 -0.83
C ARG A 376 21.01 -7.44 -1.10
N SER A 377 20.60 -7.51 -2.37
CA SER A 377 19.23 -7.89 -2.75
C SER A 377 18.94 -9.38 -2.59
N LEU A 378 17.66 -9.73 -2.42
CA LEU A 378 17.15 -11.10 -2.42
C LEU A 378 16.39 -11.32 -3.74
N PHE A 379 17.02 -12.04 -4.67
CA PHE A 379 16.44 -12.37 -5.97
C PHE A 379 15.71 -13.73 -5.98
N ARG A 380 16.02 -14.61 -5.02
CA ARG A 380 15.51 -15.98 -4.96
C ARG A 380 15.12 -16.34 -3.53
N LYS A 381 14.04 -17.12 -3.37
CA LYS A 381 13.64 -17.64 -2.05
C LYS A 381 14.78 -18.49 -1.45
N PRO A 382 15.30 -18.14 -0.25
CA PRO A 382 16.27 -18.99 0.45
C PRO A 382 15.66 -20.33 0.86
N ALA A 383 16.48 -21.37 0.93
CA ALA A 383 16.03 -22.71 1.34
C ALA A 383 16.06 -22.92 2.86
N ASP A 384 16.84 -22.11 3.56
CA ASP A 384 17.18 -22.22 4.98
C ASP A 384 16.32 -21.36 5.90
N ARG A 385 15.49 -20.46 5.35
CA ARG A 385 14.65 -19.54 6.14
C ARG A 385 13.38 -19.11 5.42
N GLU A 386 12.41 -18.65 6.22
CA GLU A 386 11.21 -18.01 5.71
C GLU A 386 11.44 -16.53 5.47
N VAL A 387 10.85 -16.03 4.38
CA VAL A 387 10.97 -14.64 3.92
C VAL A 387 9.62 -14.17 3.40
N VAL A 388 9.39 -12.86 3.42
CA VAL A 388 8.23 -12.27 2.75
C VAL A 388 8.52 -12.29 1.24
N CYS A 389 7.86 -13.20 0.50
CA CYS A 389 8.12 -13.37 -0.93
C CYS A 389 7.49 -12.33 -1.85
N HIS A 390 6.52 -11.55 -1.36
CA HIS A 390 5.93 -10.47 -2.14
C HIS A 390 7.02 -9.49 -2.58
N ALA A 391 7.00 -9.11 -3.86
CA ALA A 391 8.00 -8.20 -4.43
C ALA A 391 7.96 -6.84 -3.71
N SER A 392 9.13 -6.21 -3.59
CA SER A 392 9.31 -4.90 -2.95
C SER A 392 10.72 -4.37 -3.23
N ALA A 393 10.82 -3.05 -3.36
CA ALA A 393 12.06 -2.29 -3.51
C ALA A 393 12.31 -1.39 -2.29
N TRP A 394 13.57 -1.17 -1.97
CA TRP A 394 14.00 -0.57 -0.71
C TRP A 394 15.16 0.40 -0.94
N ASP A 395 15.13 1.56 -0.30
CA ASP A 395 16.33 2.32 0.05
C ASP A 395 16.52 2.21 1.56
N VAL A 396 17.39 1.31 2.00
CA VAL A 396 17.48 0.91 3.41
C VAL A 396 18.11 2.00 4.29
N HIS A 397 18.80 2.97 3.68
CA HIS A 397 19.54 4.02 4.40
C HIS A 397 19.14 5.45 3.98
N TYR A 398 18.15 5.61 3.09
CA TYR A 398 17.78 6.92 2.53
C TYR A 398 19.00 7.69 1.98
N ASP A 399 19.90 6.93 1.37
CA ASP A 399 21.20 7.40 0.85
C ASP A 399 21.69 6.56 -0.34
N ASP A 400 20.76 5.97 -1.10
CA ASP A 400 21.04 5.12 -2.28
C ASP A 400 21.53 3.70 -1.92
N ASP A 401 21.19 3.17 -0.73
CA ASP A 401 21.36 1.75 -0.39
C ASP A 401 20.19 0.91 -0.93
N LEU A 402 20.13 0.87 -2.27
CA LEU A 402 19.06 0.26 -3.04
C LEU A 402 19.06 -1.27 -2.94
N ARG A 403 17.88 -1.87 -2.78
CA ARG A 403 17.68 -3.33 -2.76
C ARG A 403 16.34 -3.72 -3.35
N ILE A 404 16.28 -4.94 -3.89
CA ILE A 404 15.02 -5.63 -4.21
C ILE A 404 14.89 -6.89 -3.36
N LYS A 405 13.67 -7.21 -2.92
CA LYS A 405 13.33 -8.45 -2.24
C LYS A 405 12.14 -9.10 -2.94
N MET A 406 12.44 -10.12 -3.75
CA MET A 406 11.45 -10.84 -4.55
C MET A 406 11.83 -12.32 -4.69
N CYS A 407 10.87 -13.23 -4.53
CA CYS A 407 11.07 -14.66 -4.78
C CYS A 407 10.83 -14.97 -6.27
N ILE A 408 11.72 -14.47 -7.12
CA ILE A 408 11.54 -14.43 -8.58
C ILE A 408 11.27 -15.83 -9.15
N GLN A 409 10.21 -15.92 -9.95
CA GLN A 409 9.90 -17.02 -10.85
C GLN A 409 10.27 -16.64 -12.29
N ILE A 410 10.67 -17.63 -13.09
CA ILE A 410 11.02 -17.39 -14.50
C ILE A 410 9.74 -17.41 -15.34
N THR A 411 8.97 -16.32 -15.26
CA THR A 411 7.68 -16.10 -15.91
C THR A 411 7.61 -14.72 -16.55
N GLU A 412 6.69 -14.55 -17.51
CA GLU A 412 6.36 -13.25 -18.11
C GLU A 412 5.84 -12.24 -17.07
N GLU A 413 5.02 -12.70 -16.11
CA GLU A 413 4.52 -11.89 -15.00
C GLU A 413 5.68 -11.32 -14.18
N ASP A 414 6.59 -12.17 -13.69
CA ASP A 414 7.71 -11.72 -12.87
C ASP A 414 8.72 -10.89 -13.67
N LEU A 415 8.85 -11.10 -14.98
CA LEU A 415 9.63 -10.20 -15.84
C LEU A 415 9.06 -8.77 -15.77
N GLY A 416 7.74 -8.62 -15.85
CA GLY A 416 7.07 -7.33 -15.67
C GLY A 416 7.23 -6.76 -14.27
N VAL A 417 7.03 -7.59 -13.23
CA VAL A 417 7.20 -7.17 -11.83
C VAL A 417 8.63 -6.71 -11.55
N VAL A 418 9.65 -7.39 -12.07
CA VAL A 418 11.04 -6.94 -11.89
C VAL A 418 11.27 -5.56 -12.52
N HIS A 419 10.69 -5.25 -13.68
CA HIS A 419 10.77 -3.88 -14.23
C HIS A 419 10.04 -2.88 -13.35
N HIS A 420 8.89 -3.26 -12.79
CA HIS A 420 8.14 -2.45 -11.85
C HIS A 420 8.97 -2.09 -10.60
N GLU A 421 9.54 -3.10 -9.93
CA GLU A 421 10.34 -2.93 -8.72
C GLU A 421 11.63 -2.12 -8.96
N LEU A 422 12.23 -2.25 -10.15
CA LEU A 422 13.36 -1.41 -10.50
C LEU A 422 12.92 0.06 -10.66
N GLY A 423 11.70 0.33 -11.14
CA GLY A 423 11.14 1.67 -11.18
C GLY A 423 11.19 2.38 -9.84
N HIS A 424 10.86 1.69 -8.74
CA HIS A 424 11.02 2.20 -7.38
C HIS A 424 12.48 2.49 -7.02
N ASN A 425 13.40 1.55 -7.30
CA ASN A 425 14.84 1.73 -7.06
C ASN A 425 15.39 2.96 -7.80
N TYR A 426 15.00 3.17 -9.05
CA TYR A 426 15.37 4.38 -9.79
C TYR A 426 14.74 5.65 -9.23
N TYR A 427 13.54 5.58 -8.68
CA TYR A 427 12.95 6.72 -8.00
C TYR A 427 13.78 7.10 -6.76
N TYR A 428 14.09 6.12 -5.89
CA TYR A 428 14.99 6.29 -4.75
C TYR A 428 16.32 6.92 -5.19
N HIS A 429 16.93 6.36 -6.23
CA HIS A 429 18.21 6.80 -6.76
C HIS A 429 18.24 8.30 -7.12
N TYR A 430 17.16 8.83 -7.69
CA TYR A 430 17.18 10.22 -8.17
C TYR A 430 16.77 11.26 -7.14
N TYR A 431 16.09 10.89 -6.06
CA TYR A 431 15.71 11.84 -5.01
C TYR A 431 16.47 11.67 -3.69
N HIS A 432 17.38 10.70 -3.55
CA HIS A 432 18.03 10.38 -2.26
C HIS A 432 18.80 11.57 -1.62
N GLN A 433 19.13 12.60 -2.40
CA GLN A 433 19.81 13.81 -1.93
C GLN A 433 18.85 14.89 -1.41
N LEU A 434 17.54 14.74 -1.62
CA LEU A 434 16.55 15.68 -1.10
C LEU A 434 16.41 15.53 0.43
N PRO A 435 15.91 16.57 1.13
CA PRO A 435 15.45 16.44 2.51
C PRO A 435 14.55 15.22 2.71
N ILE A 436 14.61 14.56 3.87
CA ILE A 436 13.98 13.25 4.07
C ILE A 436 12.47 13.26 3.78
N LEU A 437 11.77 14.36 4.10
CA LEU A 437 10.34 14.52 3.82
C LEU A 437 10.02 14.60 2.31
N PHE A 438 11.00 14.91 1.46
CA PHE A 438 10.86 14.93 0.00
C PHE A 438 11.28 13.61 -0.66
N GLN A 439 11.87 12.65 0.06
CA GLN A 439 12.34 11.37 -0.47
C GLN A 439 11.21 10.35 -0.65
N GLN A 440 10.19 10.76 -1.42
CA GLN A 440 9.03 9.97 -1.79
C GLN A 440 8.53 10.43 -3.17
N GLY A 441 7.66 9.66 -3.81
CA GLY A 441 7.03 10.11 -5.06
C GLY A 441 6.19 11.38 -4.83
N ALA A 442 5.95 12.15 -5.89
CA ALA A 442 5.15 13.38 -5.82
C ALA A 442 3.78 13.17 -5.14
N ASN A 443 3.19 11.99 -5.32
CA ASN A 443 2.28 11.33 -4.39
C ASN A 443 2.52 9.81 -4.46
N ASP A 444 1.83 9.03 -3.62
CA ASP A 444 2.04 7.57 -3.57
C ASP A 444 1.61 6.84 -4.87
N GLY A 445 0.62 7.36 -5.60
CA GLY A 445 0.24 6.85 -6.93
C GLY A 445 1.30 7.08 -8.00
N PHE A 446 2.08 8.16 -7.93
CA PHE A 446 3.22 8.38 -8.84
C PHE A 446 4.30 7.32 -8.62
N HIS A 447 4.58 6.99 -7.36
CA HIS A 447 5.63 6.05 -7.00
C HIS A 447 5.37 4.67 -7.63
N GLU A 448 4.13 4.20 -7.53
CA GLU A 448 3.63 2.96 -8.14
C GLU A 448 3.53 3.03 -9.69
N ALA A 449 3.23 4.20 -10.24
CA ALA A 449 3.02 4.37 -11.68
C ALA A 449 4.30 4.28 -12.53
N ILE A 450 5.46 4.66 -11.98
CA ILE A 450 6.72 4.71 -12.74
C ILE A 450 7.13 3.32 -13.22
N GLY A 451 7.20 2.36 -12.30
CA GLY A 451 7.56 0.99 -12.62
C GLY A 451 6.57 0.37 -13.60
N ASP A 452 5.28 0.64 -13.41
CA ASP A 452 4.22 0.17 -14.30
C ASP A 452 4.29 0.79 -15.71
N ALA A 453 4.63 2.07 -15.83
CA ALA A 453 4.80 2.72 -17.14
C ALA A 453 5.96 2.09 -17.92
N ILE A 454 7.05 1.73 -17.24
CA ILE A 454 8.16 0.98 -17.85
C ILE A 454 7.71 -0.41 -18.28
N ALA A 455 6.91 -1.10 -17.46
CA ALA A 455 6.36 -2.41 -17.81
C ALA A 455 5.47 -2.37 -19.06
N LEU A 456 4.75 -1.26 -19.33
CA LEU A 456 4.00 -1.06 -20.59
C LEU A 456 4.90 -1.03 -21.83
N SER A 457 6.18 -0.66 -21.68
CA SER A 457 7.15 -0.67 -22.77
C SER A 457 7.76 -2.06 -23.05
N ILE A 458 7.39 -3.09 -22.29
CA ILE A 458 7.75 -4.49 -22.55
C ILE A 458 6.84 -5.06 -23.66
N THR A 459 6.91 -4.44 -24.83
CA THR A 459 6.10 -4.83 -25.99
C THR A 459 6.72 -6.03 -26.71
N PRO A 460 5.96 -6.76 -27.55
CA PRO A 460 6.55 -7.78 -28.43
C PRO A 460 7.71 -7.24 -29.29
N GLY A 461 7.62 -5.97 -29.71
CA GLY A 461 8.70 -5.27 -30.42
C GLY A 461 9.99 -5.21 -29.62
N TYR A 462 9.91 -4.73 -28.38
CA TYR A 462 11.03 -4.70 -27.44
C TYR A 462 11.60 -6.11 -27.19
N LEU A 463 10.73 -7.09 -26.91
CA LEU A 463 11.16 -8.46 -26.63
C LEU A 463 11.94 -9.08 -27.81
N LYS A 464 11.60 -8.71 -29.04
CA LYS A 464 12.39 -9.08 -30.22
C LYS A 464 13.72 -8.32 -30.29
N GLU A 465 13.71 -7.02 -30.02
CA GLU A 465 14.90 -6.17 -30.06
C GLU A 465 15.99 -6.64 -29.09
N ILE A 466 15.62 -7.01 -27.86
CA ILE A 466 16.56 -7.61 -26.89
C ILE A 466 16.89 -9.08 -27.17
N GLY A 467 16.35 -9.63 -28.27
CA GLY A 467 16.58 -11.00 -28.69
C GLY A 467 15.92 -12.06 -27.80
N LEU A 468 14.95 -11.72 -26.95
CA LEU A 468 14.20 -12.70 -26.16
C LEU A 468 13.18 -13.47 -27.01
N VAL A 469 12.64 -12.84 -28.06
CA VAL A 469 11.69 -13.45 -29.00
C VAL A 469 12.24 -13.39 -30.43
N ASP A 470 12.16 -14.49 -31.18
CA ASP A 470 12.72 -14.56 -32.53
C ASP A 470 11.93 -13.75 -33.57
N ARG A 471 10.60 -13.73 -33.45
CA ARG A 471 9.69 -13.07 -34.39
C ARG A 471 8.50 -12.47 -33.66
N VAL A 472 8.13 -11.24 -34.02
CA VAL A 472 6.86 -10.63 -33.62
C VAL A 472 5.80 -11.04 -34.63
N GLN A 473 4.72 -11.66 -34.15
CA GLN A 473 3.51 -11.82 -34.95
C GLN A 473 2.81 -10.47 -35.02
N LYS A 474 3.10 -9.67 -36.05
CA LYS A 474 2.39 -8.42 -36.32
C LYS A 474 1.05 -8.75 -36.98
N SER A 475 0.03 -9.04 -36.18
CA SER A 475 -1.33 -9.25 -36.67
C SER A 475 -2.34 -8.68 -35.68
N LYS A 476 -3.47 -8.20 -36.20
CA LYS A 476 -4.54 -7.62 -35.40
C LYS A 476 -5.02 -8.58 -34.31
N GLU A 477 -5.04 -9.88 -34.59
CA GLU A 477 -5.40 -10.92 -33.64
C GLU A 477 -4.40 -11.04 -32.49
N ALA A 478 -3.10 -10.98 -32.77
CA ALA A 478 -2.06 -11.00 -31.74
C ALA A 478 -2.11 -9.74 -30.86
N ASP A 479 -2.38 -8.57 -31.45
CA ASP A 479 -2.53 -7.31 -30.71
C ASP A 479 -3.77 -7.36 -29.80
N LEU A 480 -4.90 -7.87 -30.31
CA LEU A 480 -6.13 -8.03 -29.50
C LEU A 480 -5.94 -9.02 -28.35
N ASN A 481 -5.21 -10.11 -28.56
CA ASN A 481 -4.84 -11.05 -27.50
C ASN A 481 -3.98 -10.37 -26.42
N TYR A 482 -2.94 -9.64 -26.83
CA TYR A 482 -2.08 -8.88 -25.91
C TYR A 482 -2.88 -7.85 -25.12
N LEU A 483 -3.69 -7.03 -25.80
CA LEU A 483 -4.53 -6.02 -25.17
C LEU A 483 -5.56 -6.65 -24.22
N MET A 484 -6.13 -7.82 -24.55
CA MET A 484 -7.04 -8.52 -23.65
C MET A 484 -6.33 -8.91 -22.34
N LYS A 485 -5.13 -9.51 -22.41
CA LYS A 485 -4.33 -9.81 -21.21
C LYS A 485 -4.13 -8.57 -20.34
N MET A 486 -3.68 -7.48 -20.97
CA MET A 486 -3.43 -6.21 -20.29
C MET A 486 -4.71 -5.61 -19.69
N ALA A 487 -5.87 -5.74 -20.34
CA ALA A 487 -7.14 -5.22 -19.84
C ALA A 487 -7.65 -6.01 -18.62
N LEU A 488 -7.48 -7.34 -18.61
CA LEU A 488 -7.81 -8.20 -17.48
C LEU A 488 -7.00 -7.87 -16.22
N ASP A 489 -5.82 -7.28 -16.37
CA ASP A 489 -5.04 -6.77 -15.24
C ASP A 489 -5.33 -5.31 -14.94
N LYS A 490 -5.15 -4.42 -15.92
CA LYS A 490 -5.15 -2.97 -15.69
C LYS A 490 -6.55 -2.36 -15.62
N VAL A 491 -7.50 -2.85 -16.41
CA VAL A 491 -8.86 -2.26 -16.47
C VAL A 491 -9.76 -2.90 -15.43
N ALA A 492 -9.70 -4.23 -15.30
CA ALA A 492 -10.47 -4.97 -14.31
C ALA A 492 -10.14 -4.58 -12.86
N PHE A 493 -8.91 -4.10 -12.62
CA PHE A 493 -8.46 -3.67 -11.31
C PHE A 493 -9.03 -2.34 -10.85
N LEU A 494 -9.27 -1.38 -11.74
CA LEU A 494 -9.61 -0.01 -11.34
C LEU A 494 -10.78 0.10 -10.35
N PRO A 495 -11.93 -0.58 -10.53
CA PRO A 495 -13.00 -0.46 -9.56
C PRO A 495 -12.63 -1.11 -8.21
N PHE A 496 -11.81 -2.17 -8.19
CA PHE A 496 -11.26 -2.74 -6.94
C PHE A 496 -10.25 -1.81 -6.26
N GLY A 497 -9.30 -1.27 -7.03
CA GLY A 497 -8.30 -0.31 -6.57
C GLY A 497 -8.92 0.90 -5.88
N LYS A 498 -10.07 1.37 -6.38
CA LYS A 498 -10.81 2.47 -5.77
C LYS A 498 -11.64 2.05 -4.56
N LEU A 499 -12.36 0.92 -4.63
CA LEU A 499 -13.39 0.62 -3.63
C LEU A 499 -12.84 0.33 -2.24
N ILE A 500 -11.60 -0.16 -2.12
CA ILE A 500 -11.02 -0.48 -0.80
C ILE A 500 -10.92 0.77 0.06
N ASP A 501 -10.37 1.85 -0.50
CA ASP A 501 -10.26 3.10 0.23
C ASP A 501 -11.58 3.83 0.32
N GLN A 502 -12.45 3.68 -0.69
CA GLN A 502 -13.81 4.18 -0.55
C GLN A 502 -14.53 3.56 0.67
N TRP A 503 -14.36 2.26 0.89
CA TRP A 503 -14.89 1.57 2.06
C TRP A 503 -14.21 2.07 3.34
N ARG A 504 -12.88 2.13 3.39
CA ARG A 504 -12.14 2.57 4.59
C ARG A 504 -12.45 4.02 4.97
N TRP A 505 -12.53 4.93 4.01
CA TRP A 505 -12.94 6.32 4.25
C TRP A 505 -14.35 6.42 4.80
N ASP A 506 -15.29 5.61 4.30
CA ASP A 506 -16.65 5.58 4.82
C ASP A 506 -16.71 4.94 6.21
N VAL A 507 -15.81 3.99 6.55
CA VAL A 507 -15.66 3.46 7.92
C VAL A 507 -15.03 4.50 8.87
N PHE A 508 -13.93 5.14 8.48
CA PHE A 508 -13.25 6.16 9.28
C PHE A 508 -14.16 7.36 9.57
N SER A 509 -14.95 7.81 8.60
CA SER A 509 -15.92 8.90 8.81
C SER A 509 -17.18 8.48 9.58
N GLY A 510 -17.36 7.18 9.87
CA GLY A 510 -18.54 6.63 10.53
C GLY A 510 -19.78 6.48 9.63
N LYS A 511 -19.67 6.76 8.33
CA LYS A 511 -20.74 6.55 7.35
C LYS A 511 -21.09 5.07 7.18
N ILE A 512 -20.10 4.17 7.25
CA ILE A 512 -20.31 2.73 7.43
C ILE A 512 -20.07 2.45 8.93
N PRO A 513 -21.14 2.22 9.72
CA PRO A 513 -20.99 1.94 11.13
C PRO A 513 -20.43 0.53 11.37
N PRO A 514 -19.90 0.24 12.57
CA PRO A 514 -19.44 -1.09 12.95
C PRO A 514 -20.47 -2.20 12.74
N SER A 515 -21.77 -1.91 12.72
CA SER A 515 -22.85 -2.89 12.48
C SER A 515 -23.08 -3.23 11.01
N ALA A 516 -22.36 -2.62 10.07
CA ALA A 516 -22.55 -2.80 8.62
C ALA A 516 -21.23 -2.90 7.84
N LEU A 517 -20.14 -3.32 8.50
CA LEU A 517 -18.81 -3.37 7.91
C LEU A 517 -18.79 -4.29 6.67
N ASN A 518 -19.38 -5.48 6.80
CA ASN A 518 -19.34 -6.49 5.74
C ASN A 518 -20.39 -6.23 4.66
N ALA A 519 -21.58 -5.77 5.03
CA ALA A 519 -22.62 -5.33 4.09
C ALA A 519 -22.13 -4.16 3.23
N GLY A 520 -21.58 -3.11 3.86
CA GLY A 520 -21.04 -1.95 3.14
C GLY A 520 -19.88 -2.31 2.20
N TRP A 521 -19.06 -3.31 2.55
CA TRP A 521 -18.04 -3.85 1.65
C TRP A 521 -18.67 -4.47 0.39
N TRP A 522 -19.69 -5.32 0.55
CA TRP A 522 -20.35 -6.00 -0.57
C TRP A 522 -21.23 -5.09 -1.42
N ASP A 523 -21.81 -4.05 -0.84
CA ASP A 523 -22.49 -3.00 -1.59
C ASP A 523 -21.54 -2.29 -2.55
N LEU A 524 -20.33 -1.92 -2.07
CA LEU A 524 -19.32 -1.28 -2.91
C LEU A 524 -18.73 -2.25 -3.95
N ARG A 525 -18.48 -3.51 -3.60
CA ARG A 525 -18.07 -4.56 -4.54
C ARG A 525 -19.08 -4.73 -5.67
N THR A 526 -20.36 -4.80 -5.33
CA THR A 526 -21.43 -4.94 -6.32
C THR A 526 -21.56 -3.68 -7.17
N LYS A 527 -21.57 -2.49 -6.54
CA LYS A 527 -21.71 -1.20 -7.23
C LYS A 527 -20.59 -0.93 -8.22
N TYR A 528 -19.33 -1.08 -7.80
CA TYR A 528 -18.19 -0.68 -8.62
C TYR A 528 -17.68 -1.80 -9.53
N GLN A 529 -17.66 -3.06 -9.07
CA GLN A 529 -17.16 -4.17 -9.88
C GLN A 529 -18.26 -4.99 -10.57
N GLY A 530 -19.51 -4.92 -10.12
CA GLY A 530 -20.51 -5.90 -10.57
C GLY A 530 -20.10 -7.32 -10.18
N ILE A 531 -19.58 -7.50 -8.97
CA ILE A 531 -19.17 -8.79 -8.40
C ILE A 531 -19.91 -9.04 -7.09
N ALA A 532 -20.41 -10.26 -6.90
CA ALA A 532 -21.14 -10.70 -5.71
C ALA A 532 -20.43 -11.86 -4.98
N PRO A 533 -20.68 -12.06 -3.67
CA PRO A 533 -20.15 -13.22 -2.97
C PRO A 533 -20.85 -14.50 -3.48
N PRO A 534 -20.14 -15.63 -3.57
CA PRO A 534 -20.72 -16.90 -4.03
C PRO A 534 -21.60 -17.61 -3.00
N VAL A 535 -21.66 -17.07 -1.79
CA VAL A 535 -22.51 -17.51 -0.68
C VAL A 535 -23.02 -16.28 0.07
N PRO A 536 -24.21 -16.34 0.69
CA PRO A 536 -24.68 -15.28 1.58
C PRO A 536 -23.65 -14.96 2.66
N ARG A 537 -23.47 -13.67 2.95
CA ARG A 537 -22.56 -13.17 3.98
C ARG A 537 -23.37 -12.45 5.06
N THR A 538 -22.85 -12.43 6.28
CA THR A 538 -23.46 -11.76 7.42
C THR A 538 -22.45 -10.81 8.08
N GLU A 539 -22.85 -10.11 9.13
CA GLU A 539 -21.94 -9.26 9.92
C GLU A 539 -21.07 -10.04 10.91
N SER A 540 -21.25 -11.37 11.03
CA SER A 540 -20.26 -12.23 11.68
C SER A 540 -19.06 -12.52 10.77
N ASP A 541 -19.19 -12.23 9.47
CA ASP A 541 -18.06 -12.24 8.55
C ASP A 541 -17.32 -10.89 8.60
N PHE A 542 -16.05 -10.90 8.19
CA PHE A 542 -15.25 -9.69 8.01
C PHE A 542 -14.39 -9.82 6.74
N ASP A 543 -15.04 -9.94 5.59
CA ASP A 543 -14.38 -10.16 4.29
C ASP A 543 -13.31 -9.10 3.93
N PRO A 544 -13.45 -7.78 4.25
CA PRO A 544 -12.35 -6.83 4.00
C PRO A 544 -11.06 -7.19 4.74
N GLY A 545 -11.15 -7.75 5.96
CA GLY A 545 -9.97 -8.21 6.72
C GLY A 545 -9.21 -9.37 6.06
N ALA A 546 -9.83 -10.06 5.08
CA ALA A 546 -9.18 -11.11 4.30
C ALA A 546 -8.33 -10.56 3.13
N LYS A 547 -8.17 -9.23 3.01
CA LYS A 547 -7.26 -8.57 2.05
C LYS A 547 -6.16 -7.83 2.82
N TYR A 548 -4.89 -8.19 2.57
CA TYR A 548 -3.69 -7.75 3.31
C TYR A 548 -3.67 -6.28 3.73
N HIS A 549 -3.96 -5.36 2.79
CA HIS A 549 -3.87 -3.91 3.01
C HIS A 549 -4.83 -3.37 4.08
N VAL A 550 -5.91 -4.09 4.39
CA VAL A 550 -6.87 -3.71 5.44
C VAL A 550 -6.26 -3.95 6.84
N PRO A 551 -5.89 -5.17 7.27
CA PRO A 551 -5.27 -5.39 8.57
C PRO A 551 -3.84 -4.83 8.70
N ALA A 552 -3.12 -4.63 7.58
CA ALA A 552 -1.78 -4.04 7.60
C ALA A 552 -1.77 -2.50 7.49
N ASN A 553 -2.95 -1.87 7.47
CA ASN A 553 -3.12 -0.42 7.32
C ASN A 553 -2.28 0.25 6.20
N VAL A 554 -2.32 -0.32 5.00
CA VAL A 554 -1.63 0.27 3.84
C VAL A 554 -2.65 0.99 2.96
N PRO A 555 -2.59 2.32 2.74
CA PRO A 555 -3.45 3.05 1.80
C PRO A 555 -3.49 2.38 0.41
N TYR A 556 -4.66 2.32 -0.23
CA TYR A 556 -4.89 1.49 -1.43
C TYR A 556 -5.18 2.30 -2.68
N ILE A 557 -5.66 3.54 -2.55
CA ILE A 557 -6.01 4.41 -3.67
C ILE A 557 -4.80 4.72 -4.56
N ARG A 558 -3.57 4.61 -4.02
CA ARG A 558 -2.31 4.67 -4.78
C ARG A 558 -2.30 3.77 -6.00
N TYR A 559 -2.81 2.55 -5.90
CA TYR A 559 -2.80 1.60 -7.01
C TYR A 559 -3.84 1.98 -8.08
N PHE A 560 -4.99 2.54 -7.66
CA PHE A 560 -5.98 3.07 -8.61
C PHE A 560 -5.38 4.23 -9.42
N LEU A 561 -4.74 5.19 -8.73
CA LEU A 561 -4.08 6.31 -9.38
C LEU A 561 -2.92 5.86 -10.26
N ALA A 562 -2.12 4.89 -9.81
CA ALA A 562 -1.02 4.34 -10.58
C ALA A 562 -1.50 3.75 -11.92
N PHE A 563 -2.66 3.10 -11.92
CA PHE A 563 -3.27 2.51 -13.10
C PHE A 563 -3.84 3.56 -14.06
N ILE A 564 -4.02 4.81 -13.63
CA ILE A 564 -4.31 5.95 -14.49
C ILE A 564 -3.00 6.60 -14.97
N TYR A 565 -2.14 6.99 -14.04
CA TYR A 565 -0.91 7.75 -14.31
C TYR A 565 0.05 7.00 -15.23
N GLN A 566 0.19 5.68 -15.10
CA GLN A 566 1.12 4.90 -15.93
C GLN A 566 0.86 5.06 -17.43
N PHE A 567 -0.39 5.21 -17.85
CA PHE A 567 -0.72 5.43 -19.26
C PHE A 567 -0.48 6.88 -19.69
N GLN A 568 -0.71 7.86 -18.82
CA GLN A 568 -0.34 9.26 -19.10
C GLN A 568 1.18 9.39 -19.25
N PHE A 569 1.95 8.72 -18.38
CA PHE A 569 3.41 8.67 -18.46
C PHE A 569 3.87 7.96 -19.73
N GLN A 570 3.30 6.78 -20.04
CA GLN A 570 3.62 6.06 -21.27
C GLN A 570 3.36 6.94 -22.50
N ARG A 571 2.19 7.60 -22.60
CA ARG A 571 1.88 8.50 -23.71
C ARG A 571 2.89 9.64 -23.83
N ALA A 572 3.22 10.29 -22.71
CA ALA A 572 4.20 11.38 -22.68
C ALA A 572 5.59 10.93 -23.12
N LEU A 573 6.06 9.78 -22.62
CA LEU A 573 7.37 9.23 -22.95
C LEU A 573 7.43 8.75 -24.40
N CYS A 574 6.38 8.11 -24.90
CA CYS A 574 6.27 7.69 -26.30
C CYS A 574 6.30 8.88 -27.26
N LYS A 575 5.61 9.97 -26.92
CA LYS A 575 5.67 11.22 -27.68
C LYS A 575 7.08 11.81 -27.67
N ALA A 576 7.75 11.80 -26.52
CA ALA A 576 9.15 12.23 -26.42
C ALA A 576 10.11 11.33 -27.21
N ALA A 577 9.80 10.05 -27.30
CA ALA A 577 10.54 9.08 -28.10
C ALA A 577 10.28 9.19 -29.61
N GLY A 578 9.33 10.05 -30.04
CA GLY A 578 8.97 10.23 -31.45
C GLY A 578 8.11 9.10 -32.02
N HIS A 579 7.44 8.31 -31.17
CA HIS A 579 6.54 7.25 -31.63
C HIS A 579 5.27 7.83 -32.26
N THR A 580 4.87 7.30 -33.42
CA THR A 580 3.69 7.76 -34.18
C THR A 580 2.63 6.67 -34.40
N GLY A 581 2.89 5.44 -33.97
CA GLY A 581 1.97 4.31 -34.12
C GLY A 581 0.97 4.18 -32.97
N PRO A 582 0.21 3.07 -32.91
CA PRO A 582 -0.65 2.76 -31.77
C PRO A 582 0.14 2.79 -30.46
N LEU A 583 -0.43 3.39 -29.41
CA LEU A 583 0.28 3.60 -28.14
C LEU A 583 0.75 2.28 -27.49
N HIS A 584 -0.01 1.19 -27.65
CA HIS A 584 0.33 -0.13 -27.10
C HIS A 584 1.49 -0.84 -27.81
N GLU A 585 1.93 -0.33 -28.96
CA GLU A 585 3.13 -0.86 -29.64
C GLU A 585 4.40 -0.10 -29.24
N CYS A 586 4.26 1.04 -28.57
CA CYS A 586 5.39 1.88 -28.19
C CYS A 586 6.26 1.21 -27.13
N SER A 587 7.58 1.20 -27.38
CA SER A 587 8.59 1.00 -26.35
C SER A 587 9.53 2.19 -26.35
N ILE A 588 9.90 2.67 -25.17
CA ILE A 588 10.86 3.77 -25.01
C ILE A 588 12.30 3.27 -24.89
N TYR A 589 12.54 1.96 -25.01
CA TYR A 589 13.87 1.35 -24.93
C TYR A 589 14.86 2.05 -25.88
N GLY A 590 16.08 2.31 -25.41
CA GLY A 590 17.11 3.00 -26.20
C GLY A 590 16.86 4.49 -26.47
N ASN A 591 15.84 5.11 -25.87
CA ASN A 591 15.49 6.49 -26.13
C ASN A 591 15.89 7.44 -24.98
N GLU A 592 17.01 8.14 -25.14
CA GLU A 592 17.52 9.08 -24.13
C GLU A 592 16.63 10.31 -23.91
N ALA A 593 15.86 10.74 -24.92
CA ALA A 593 14.96 11.89 -24.77
C ALA A 593 13.80 11.57 -23.80
N ALA A 594 13.24 10.36 -23.91
CA ALA A 594 12.28 9.83 -22.96
C ALA A 594 12.91 9.67 -21.56
N GLY A 595 14.12 9.10 -21.48
CA GLY A 595 14.79 8.92 -20.19
C GLY A 595 15.17 10.23 -19.50
N LYS A 596 15.54 11.29 -20.24
CA LYS A 596 15.75 12.64 -19.68
C LYS A 596 14.49 13.19 -19.01
N LYS A 597 13.32 13.00 -19.63
CA LYS A 597 12.03 13.38 -19.04
C LYS A 597 11.73 12.59 -17.78
N LEU A 598 11.94 11.27 -17.83
CA LEU A 598 11.75 10.40 -16.68
C LEU A 598 12.68 10.81 -15.53
N LYS A 599 13.99 10.98 -15.78
CA LYS A 599 14.97 11.43 -14.78
C LYS A 599 14.56 12.75 -14.11
N ALA A 600 14.08 13.72 -14.90
CA ALA A 600 13.61 14.99 -14.36
C ALA A 600 12.44 14.81 -13.39
N LEU A 601 11.45 13.97 -13.72
CA LEU A 601 10.34 13.64 -12.82
C LEU A 601 10.85 12.94 -11.54
N LEU A 602 11.70 11.92 -11.69
CA LEU A 602 12.20 11.15 -10.55
C LEU A 602 13.00 12.02 -9.56
N SER A 603 13.75 12.99 -10.08
CA SER A 603 14.59 13.89 -9.26
C SER A 603 13.79 14.91 -8.44
N MET A 604 12.49 15.13 -8.75
CA MET A 604 11.67 16.07 -8.01
C MET A 604 11.25 15.54 -6.63
N GLY A 605 11.15 14.21 -6.46
CA GLY A 605 10.54 13.60 -5.28
C GLY A 605 9.19 14.25 -4.95
N ALA A 606 8.96 14.56 -3.67
CA ALA A 606 7.78 15.30 -3.20
C ALA A 606 8.05 16.80 -2.95
N SER A 607 9.14 17.35 -3.49
CA SER A 607 9.51 18.77 -3.29
C SER A 607 8.50 19.77 -3.89
N ARG A 608 7.62 19.31 -4.78
CA ARG A 608 6.57 20.10 -5.43
C ARG A 608 5.22 19.38 -5.36
N PRO A 609 4.09 20.11 -5.49
CA PRO A 609 2.79 19.50 -5.69
C PRO A 609 2.78 18.55 -6.89
N TRP A 610 2.04 17.44 -6.81
CA TRP A 610 2.07 16.41 -7.85
C TRP A 610 1.60 16.90 -9.23
N GLN A 611 0.76 17.94 -9.27
CA GLN A 611 0.30 18.55 -10.53
C GLN A 611 1.45 19.22 -11.29
N GLU A 612 2.43 19.80 -10.58
CA GLU A 612 3.64 20.36 -11.18
C GLU A 612 4.55 19.25 -11.71
N ALA A 613 4.69 18.15 -10.95
CA ALA A 613 5.42 16.97 -11.39
C ALA A 613 4.79 16.35 -12.65
N LEU A 614 3.46 16.25 -12.71
CA LEU A 614 2.73 15.80 -13.91
C LEU A 614 3.00 16.74 -15.09
N GLN A 615 2.92 18.04 -14.88
CA GLN A 615 3.12 19.05 -15.92
C GLN A 615 4.53 18.97 -16.51
N ALA A 616 5.56 18.77 -15.67
CA ALA A 616 6.94 18.60 -16.13
C ALA A 616 7.12 17.35 -17.01
N MET A 617 6.43 16.27 -16.66
CA MET A 617 6.50 15.00 -17.35
C MET A 617 5.70 15.00 -18.67
N SER A 618 4.39 15.23 -18.59
CA SER A 618 3.42 15.05 -19.67
C SER A 618 2.96 16.34 -20.33
N GLY A 619 3.13 17.49 -19.67
CA GLY A 619 2.52 18.74 -20.07
C GLY A 619 1.06 18.89 -19.63
N GLU A 620 0.56 17.96 -18.81
CA GLU A 620 -0.81 17.94 -18.27
C GLU A 620 -0.79 18.24 -16.77
N THR A 621 -1.84 18.87 -16.23
CA THR A 621 -1.93 19.20 -14.79
C THR A 621 -2.93 18.34 -14.02
N LYS A 622 -3.63 17.41 -14.69
CA LYS A 622 -4.70 16.60 -14.11
C LYS A 622 -4.51 15.13 -14.43
N ALA A 623 -4.92 14.28 -13.48
CA ALA A 623 -5.10 12.87 -13.75
C ALA A 623 -6.14 12.69 -14.87
N ASP A 624 -5.87 11.82 -15.83
CA ASP A 624 -6.77 11.59 -16.97
C ASP A 624 -6.67 10.16 -17.49
N ALA A 625 -7.81 9.48 -17.58
CA ALA A 625 -7.86 8.11 -18.09
C ALA A 625 -7.81 8.04 -19.63
N GLY A 626 -7.78 9.17 -20.35
CA GLY A 626 -7.80 9.22 -21.80
C GLY A 626 -6.62 8.49 -22.44
N ALA A 627 -5.43 8.53 -21.83
CA ALA A 627 -4.27 7.78 -22.31
C ALA A 627 -4.47 6.26 -22.23
N MET A 628 -5.13 5.77 -21.17
CA MET A 628 -5.52 4.35 -21.07
C MET A 628 -6.54 4.01 -22.17
N LEU A 629 -7.56 4.85 -22.34
CA LEU A 629 -8.59 4.65 -23.35
C LEU A 629 -8.06 4.64 -24.79
N GLU A 630 -7.01 5.42 -25.05
CA GLU A 630 -6.23 5.45 -26.29
C GLU A 630 -5.42 4.16 -26.47
N TYR A 631 -4.69 3.72 -25.44
CA TYR A 631 -3.91 2.48 -25.44
C TYR A 631 -4.77 1.27 -25.82
N PHE A 632 -5.96 1.17 -25.23
CA PHE A 632 -6.89 0.06 -25.44
C PHE A 632 -7.91 0.29 -26.56
N ALA A 633 -7.78 1.34 -27.36
CA ALA A 633 -8.76 1.67 -28.40
C ALA A 633 -9.10 0.48 -29.35
N PRO A 634 -8.12 -0.33 -29.82
CA PRO A 634 -8.42 -1.48 -30.67
C PRO A 634 -9.28 -2.55 -29.97
N LEU A 635 -8.95 -2.87 -28.71
CA LEU A 635 -9.69 -3.87 -27.93
C LEU A 635 -11.10 -3.37 -27.60
N ARG A 636 -11.24 -2.10 -27.22
CA ARG A 636 -12.54 -1.48 -26.95
C ARG A 636 -13.47 -1.56 -28.17
N GLY A 637 -12.94 -1.22 -29.35
CA GLY A 637 -13.69 -1.36 -30.60
C GLY A 637 -14.14 -2.80 -30.84
N TRP A 638 -13.27 -3.77 -30.59
CA TRP A 638 -13.60 -5.19 -30.75
C TRP A 638 -14.63 -5.69 -29.73
N LEU A 639 -14.46 -5.37 -28.43
CA LEU A 639 -15.38 -5.76 -27.35
C LEU A 639 -16.79 -5.25 -27.60
N ARG A 640 -16.95 -4.01 -28.05
CA ARG A 640 -18.26 -3.44 -28.40
C ARG A 640 -19.00 -4.27 -29.45
N GLU A 641 -18.29 -4.85 -30.41
CA GLU A 641 -18.92 -5.74 -31.38
C GLU A 641 -19.30 -7.09 -30.75
N GLN A 642 -18.53 -7.58 -29.77
CA GLN A 642 -18.81 -8.85 -29.10
C GLN A 642 -20.01 -8.77 -28.14
N VAL A 643 -20.26 -7.61 -27.52
CA VAL A 643 -21.30 -7.43 -26.47
C VAL A 643 -22.58 -6.78 -26.98
N LYS A 644 -22.80 -6.76 -28.30
CA LYS A 644 -24.01 -6.20 -28.95
C LYS A 644 -25.25 -7.10 -28.82
N GLY A 645 -25.06 -8.39 -28.50
CA GLY A 645 -26.12 -9.34 -28.15
C GLY A 645 -26.15 -9.60 -26.65
#